data_AF-A0A2E1ZSV9-F1
#
_entry.id   AF-A0A2E1ZSV9-F1
#
_cell.length_a   1.000
_cell.length_b   1.000
_cell.length_c   1.000
_cell.angle_alpha   90.00
_cell.angle_beta   90.00
_cell.angle_gamma   90.00
#
_symmetry.space_group_name_H-M   'P 1'
#
loop_
_entity.id
_entity.type
_entity.pdbx_description
1 polymer ?
#
loop_
_entity_poly.entity_id
_entity_poly.type
_entity_poly.pdbx_seq_one_letter_code
_entity_poly.pdbx_strand_id
1 'polypeptide(L)'
;MIRYIIFFSCSLMFSVSIYKEIKVHNPNSKIISALHDNGIHIDHAHYSPNEYLIFVVSEEELSTISSMSINYEVLVEDLESFYRSRLTHNYTREFGLGSMGGYYTFDEIVENLDLFHNECSNISTEKVSIGQTFEGREIWAIKLSDNPDLDEAEAEVLYTGLHHSREPMSYMNLFYYMYWLCDNYGVDDEATEIINNRELWFIPAINPDGLVYNQSIAPNGGGMQRKNMRPTCSSTPDGTDLNRNYSFQWGLDDQGSSGNGCDETYRGNSPFSEPETQAIRDFIEEHDFPIALNYHSYSNMLIYPFGYDYENDVPQEDLDTFIEYGQDMVQYNDYALGTGTELLYPVNGEACDWMYGVHDIFAYTPEVGSQSDGFWPPTNRIVPLAEENLHPNKFIAIHAGAVLEGFISTSEGPFIQGESYPLYFEIENKGLSESESIIDVSFLSADFDINLDDINIGSIDGRSSIDFGEIGYFTIPQNYPSGEFITIQSSISNNQEFCSDNSISIQIGVPDLIFDENFENVSNNLDWYFSGNSDWYITNQNSSSGNNSFRSGVIDNNQESSLLIDIEVPSVGTAEFKYRVSSEYSPSGNNFYDGLIFYMDGLEIEQFQTNQNGESPWITYSFNINEGNHTLKWTYSKDGGGGSTDCSNTGCDDAAFIDDFKILAYSGNQFESGDINLDDEVNILDAVILVNFILGVEEPSGDQFVLADLNNDNMLNVVDIVNLINSILS
;
A
#
# COMPACT_ATOMS: atom_id res chain seq x y z
N MET A 1 2.08 70.36 -46.09
CA MET A 1 3.00 70.29 -44.94
C MET A 1 2.42 69.23 -44.01
N ILE A 2 2.78 67.97 -44.26
CA ILE A 2 2.21 66.79 -43.56
C ILE A 2 3.07 66.56 -42.32
N ARG A 3 2.45 66.62 -41.13
CA ARG A 3 3.10 66.31 -39.85
C ARG A 3 3.02 64.80 -39.63
N TYR A 4 4.17 64.14 -39.55
CA TYR A 4 4.28 62.77 -39.07
C TYR A 4 4.28 62.78 -37.54
N ILE A 5 3.34 62.05 -36.94
CA ILE A 5 3.33 61.70 -35.52
C ILE A 5 4.12 60.40 -35.41
N ILE A 6 5.25 60.45 -34.70
CA ILE A 6 6.08 59.29 -34.39
C ILE A 6 5.53 58.69 -33.10
N PHE A 7 4.95 57.49 -33.18
CA PHE A 7 4.69 56.65 -32.02
C PHE A 7 6.00 56.05 -31.53
N PHE A 8 6.41 56.38 -30.31
CA PHE A 8 7.45 55.65 -29.60
C PHE A 8 6.82 54.40 -28.99
N SER A 9 7.08 53.23 -29.56
CA SER A 9 6.86 51.95 -28.88
C SER A 9 7.98 51.80 -27.83
N CYS A 10 7.65 52.07 -26.58
CA CYS A 10 8.53 51.73 -25.47
C CYS A 10 8.34 50.24 -25.18
N SER A 11 9.17 49.39 -25.80
CA SER A 11 9.34 48.02 -25.36
C SER A 11 10.13 48.07 -24.05
N LEU A 12 9.42 47.98 -22.92
CA LEU A 12 10.05 47.64 -21.64
C LEU A 12 10.69 46.28 -21.82
N MET A 13 12.02 46.23 -21.85
CA MET A 13 12.75 44.98 -21.68
C MET A 13 12.67 44.66 -20.19
N PHE A 14 11.80 43.72 -19.83
CA PHE A 14 11.83 43.10 -18.51
C PHE A 14 13.18 42.36 -18.39
N SER A 15 13.93 42.64 -17.33
CA SER A 15 15.12 41.86 -17.00
C SER A 15 14.60 40.53 -16.45
N VAL A 16 14.65 39.47 -17.25
CA VAL A 16 14.29 38.13 -16.79
C VAL A 16 15.43 37.62 -15.92
N SER A 17 15.15 37.32 -14.65
CA SER A 17 16.11 36.64 -13.77
C SER A 17 16.40 35.24 -14.31
N ILE A 18 17.66 34.93 -14.59
CA ILE A 18 18.07 33.59 -15.02
C ILE A 18 18.24 32.72 -13.78
N TYR A 19 17.39 31.70 -13.63
CA TYR A 19 17.52 30.70 -12.59
C TYR A 19 18.44 29.55 -13.05
N LYS A 20 19.27 29.07 -12.12
CA LYS A 20 20.26 28.02 -12.32
C LYS A 20 20.01 26.89 -11.32
N GLU A 21 20.29 25.67 -11.74
CA GLU A 21 20.37 24.53 -10.82
C GLU A 21 21.84 24.29 -10.47
N ILE A 22 22.14 24.22 -9.18
CA ILE A 22 23.49 23.99 -8.68
C ILE A 22 23.53 22.78 -7.76
N LYS A 23 24.70 22.15 -7.68
CA LYS A 23 25.02 21.13 -6.69
C LYS A 23 26.15 21.62 -5.80
N VAL A 24 25.86 21.79 -4.52
CA VAL A 24 26.85 22.03 -3.47
C VAL A 24 27.41 20.70 -2.99
N HIS A 25 28.74 20.56 -2.94
CA HIS A 25 29.40 19.32 -2.52
C HIS A 25 29.67 19.27 -1.02
N ASN A 26 29.52 18.09 -0.42
CA ASN A 26 29.73 17.81 1.00
C ASN A 26 29.05 18.85 1.93
N PRO A 27 27.74 19.12 1.75
CA PRO A 27 27.00 20.01 2.62
C PRO A 27 27.08 19.49 4.06
N ASN A 28 27.25 20.42 4.99
CA ASN A 28 27.16 20.16 6.43
C ASN A 28 26.39 21.30 7.08
N SER A 29 26.01 21.12 8.34
CA SER A 29 25.19 22.11 9.07
C SER A 29 25.74 23.54 9.01
N LYS A 30 27.07 23.73 9.01
CA LYS A 30 27.66 25.08 8.88
C LYS A 30 27.45 25.71 7.51
N ILE A 31 27.51 24.91 6.43
CA ILE A 31 27.26 25.39 5.07
C ILE A 31 25.79 25.76 4.93
N ILE A 32 24.89 24.90 5.41
CA ILE A 32 23.44 25.14 5.38
C ILE A 32 23.09 26.40 6.17
N SER A 33 23.57 26.53 7.42
CA SER A 33 23.38 27.75 8.20
C SER A 33 23.99 28.98 7.53
N ALA A 34 25.17 28.86 6.90
CA ALA A 34 25.77 29.99 6.22
C ALA A 34 24.97 30.46 4.99
N LEU A 35 24.37 29.53 4.23
CA LEU A 35 23.47 29.86 3.12
C LEU A 35 22.26 30.66 3.65
N HIS A 36 21.62 30.12 4.69
CA HIS A 36 20.48 30.75 5.36
C HIS A 36 20.82 32.15 5.93
N ASP A 37 21.92 32.28 6.68
CA ASP A 37 22.41 33.54 7.25
C ASP A 37 22.68 34.62 6.19
N ASN A 38 22.87 34.23 4.93
CA ASN A 38 23.11 35.13 3.80
C ASN A 38 21.88 35.29 2.88
N GLY A 39 20.69 34.90 3.36
CA GLY A 39 19.43 35.07 2.65
C GLY A 39 19.23 34.10 1.49
N ILE A 40 20.00 33.01 1.44
CA ILE A 40 19.82 31.94 0.45
C ILE A 40 18.98 30.86 1.10
N HIS A 41 17.70 30.85 0.77
CA HIS A 41 16.77 29.83 1.22
C HIS A 41 16.84 28.62 0.29
N ILE A 42 17.06 27.45 0.87
CA ILE A 42 17.10 26.19 0.13
C ILE A 42 15.65 25.77 -0.11
N ASP A 43 15.27 25.72 -1.39
CA ASP A 43 13.93 25.40 -1.83
C ASP A 43 13.97 24.28 -2.89
N HIS A 44 13.03 23.32 -2.83
CA HIS A 44 12.96 22.15 -3.71
C HIS A 44 14.31 21.45 -3.90
N ALA A 45 14.91 21.03 -2.78
CA ALA A 45 16.29 20.57 -2.76
C ALA A 45 16.43 19.07 -2.63
N HIS A 46 17.32 18.49 -3.43
CA HIS A 46 17.72 17.09 -3.27
C HIS A 46 18.97 17.01 -2.40
N TYR A 47 18.82 16.42 -1.22
CA TYR A 47 19.84 16.40 -0.18
C TYR A 47 20.31 14.98 0.12
N SER A 48 21.61 14.73 -0.07
CA SER A 48 22.28 13.54 0.46
C SER A 48 23.28 14.01 1.54
N PRO A 49 23.00 13.71 2.83
CA PRO A 49 23.83 14.18 3.94
C PRO A 49 25.32 13.87 3.75
N ASN A 50 26.16 14.90 3.88
CA ASN A 50 27.61 14.84 3.67
C ASN A 50 28.08 14.48 2.25
N GLU A 51 27.20 14.30 1.26
CA GLU A 51 27.58 14.05 -0.12
C GLU A 51 27.30 15.26 -1.01
N TYR A 52 26.04 15.69 -1.11
CA TYR A 52 25.65 16.83 -1.94
C TYR A 52 24.29 17.44 -1.58
N LEU A 53 24.07 18.68 -2.01
CA LEU A 53 22.81 19.42 -1.95
C LEU A 53 22.56 20.04 -3.32
N ILE A 54 21.48 19.65 -4.00
CA ILE A 54 21.06 20.22 -5.29
C ILE A 54 19.86 21.12 -5.05
N PHE A 55 19.90 22.36 -5.53
CA PHE A 55 18.78 23.30 -5.43
C PHE A 55 18.87 24.40 -6.48
N VAL A 56 17.79 25.16 -6.62
CA VAL A 56 17.69 26.25 -7.59
C VAL A 56 18.09 27.59 -6.95
N VAL A 57 18.83 28.39 -7.71
CA VAL A 57 19.31 29.71 -7.31
C VAL A 57 19.18 30.71 -8.45
N SER A 58 18.90 31.96 -8.11
CA SER A 58 19.05 33.12 -8.98
C SER A 58 20.52 33.46 -9.23
N GLU A 59 20.80 34.30 -10.24
CA GLU A 59 22.16 34.82 -10.47
C GLU A 59 22.71 35.63 -9.28
N GLU A 60 21.84 36.31 -8.53
CA GLU A 60 22.21 37.08 -7.34
C GLU A 60 22.62 36.14 -6.20
N GLU A 61 21.83 35.12 -5.91
CA GLU A 61 22.14 34.11 -4.90
C GLU A 61 23.42 33.35 -5.26
N LEU A 62 23.61 32.96 -6.53
CA LEU A 62 24.84 32.30 -6.96
C LEU A 62 26.08 33.18 -6.77
N SER A 63 25.94 34.50 -6.97
CA SER A 63 27.01 35.47 -6.70
C SER A 63 27.34 35.52 -5.20
N THR A 64 26.32 35.45 -4.34
CA THR A 64 26.49 35.35 -2.88
C THR A 64 27.19 34.05 -2.50
N ILE A 65 26.75 32.89 -3.00
CA ILE A 65 27.39 31.58 -2.78
C ILE A 65 28.87 31.60 -3.20
N SER A 66 29.16 32.19 -4.35
CA SER A 66 30.53 32.32 -4.89
C SER A 66 31.44 33.10 -3.95
N SER A 67 30.89 34.09 -3.23
CA SER A 67 31.66 34.90 -2.27
C SER A 67 31.96 34.17 -0.96
N MET A 68 31.20 33.13 -0.63
CA MET A 68 31.31 32.36 0.62
C MET A 68 32.36 31.24 0.56
N SER A 69 33.05 31.07 -0.59
CA SER A 69 34.01 29.96 -0.82
C SER A 69 33.39 28.57 -0.64
N ILE A 70 32.09 28.42 -0.91
CA ILE A 70 31.39 27.13 -0.96
C ILE A 70 31.76 26.42 -2.26
N ASN A 71 32.05 25.12 -2.19
CA ASN A 71 32.33 24.31 -3.38
C ASN A 71 31.02 23.86 -4.05
N TYR A 72 30.79 24.32 -5.28
CA TYR A 72 29.58 23.99 -6.03
C TYR A 72 29.90 23.73 -7.51
N GLU A 73 29.02 22.98 -8.18
CA GLU A 73 28.95 22.83 -9.64
C GLU A 73 27.60 23.34 -10.16
N VAL A 74 27.59 23.97 -11.34
CA VAL A 74 26.35 24.35 -12.02
C VAL A 74 25.90 23.18 -12.88
N LEU A 75 24.71 22.64 -12.60
CA LEU A 75 24.12 21.53 -13.35
C LEU A 75 23.36 22.04 -14.57
N VAL A 76 22.58 23.11 -14.39
CA VAL A 76 21.78 23.75 -15.45
C VAL A 76 22.02 25.26 -15.43
N GLU A 77 22.49 25.80 -16.55
CA GLU A 77 22.88 27.22 -16.69
C GLU A 77 21.70 28.18 -16.87
N ASP A 78 20.60 27.67 -17.41
CA ASP A 78 19.36 28.42 -17.69
C ASP A 78 18.19 27.44 -17.61
N LEU A 79 17.50 27.44 -16.47
CA LEU A 79 16.38 26.52 -16.20
C LEU A 79 15.18 26.76 -17.11
N GLU A 80 14.85 28.03 -17.42
CA GLU A 80 13.74 28.35 -18.31
C GLU A 80 14.00 27.77 -19.71
N SER A 81 15.20 27.97 -20.25
CA SER A 81 15.59 27.41 -21.54
C SER A 81 15.63 25.88 -21.52
N PHE A 82 16.12 25.27 -20.44
CA PHE A 82 16.13 23.83 -20.25
C PHE A 82 14.71 23.25 -20.29
N TYR A 83 13.80 23.79 -19.48
CA TYR A 83 12.41 23.34 -19.43
C TYR A 83 11.66 23.59 -20.74
N ARG A 84 11.80 24.78 -21.33
CA ARG A 84 11.20 25.07 -22.64
C ARG A 84 11.67 24.10 -23.73
N SER A 85 12.91 23.61 -23.67
CA SER A 85 13.47 22.73 -24.72
C SER A 85 12.83 21.33 -24.78
N ARG A 86 12.16 20.89 -23.71
CA ARG A 86 11.54 19.56 -23.57
C ARG A 86 10.01 19.60 -23.67
N LEU A 87 9.42 20.77 -23.87
CA LEU A 87 7.99 20.95 -24.10
C LEU A 87 7.68 20.91 -25.60
N THR A 88 6.65 20.16 -26.00
CA THR A 88 6.27 19.93 -27.40
C THR A 88 4.76 19.91 -27.59
N HIS A 89 4.32 20.05 -28.85
CA HIS A 89 2.90 19.97 -29.22
C HIS A 89 2.58 18.69 -30.03
N ASN A 90 3.51 17.72 -30.08
CA ASN A 90 3.41 16.53 -30.94
C ASN A 90 2.77 15.33 -30.23
N TYR A 91 1.92 15.58 -29.24
CA TYR A 91 1.22 14.55 -28.46
C TYR A 91 -0.29 14.80 -28.53
N THR A 92 -1.10 13.82 -28.19
CA THR A 92 -2.55 13.96 -28.03
C THR A 92 -2.97 13.15 -26.81
N ARG A 93 -3.90 13.66 -26.00
CA ARG A 93 -4.47 12.98 -24.82
C ARG A 93 -5.94 13.38 -24.63
N GLU A 94 -6.68 12.62 -23.84
CA GLU A 94 -8.16 12.66 -23.76
C GLU A 94 -8.72 14.02 -23.34
N PHE A 95 -8.13 14.67 -22.34
CA PHE A 95 -8.50 16.01 -21.89
C PHE A 95 -7.77 17.15 -22.65
N GLY A 96 -7.12 16.85 -23.78
CA GLY A 96 -6.47 17.84 -24.64
C GLY A 96 -5.11 18.33 -24.13
N LEU A 97 -4.33 18.92 -25.05
CA LEU A 97 -3.06 19.57 -24.72
C LEU A 97 -3.27 21.06 -24.54
N GLY A 98 -2.77 21.63 -23.45
CA GLY A 98 -2.73 23.07 -23.29
C GLY A 98 -1.67 23.74 -24.17
N SER A 99 -1.91 24.99 -24.53
CA SER A 99 -1.07 25.78 -25.44
C SER A 99 0.30 26.17 -24.85
N MET A 100 0.49 26.02 -23.54
CA MET A 100 1.75 26.30 -22.86
C MET A 100 2.65 25.06 -22.83
N GLY A 101 2.93 24.51 -24.02
CA GLY A 101 3.82 23.36 -24.16
C GLY A 101 3.23 22.03 -23.65
N GLY A 102 1.90 21.92 -23.67
CA GLY A 102 1.14 20.79 -23.13
C GLY A 102 0.45 21.10 -21.80
N TYR A 103 0.82 22.17 -21.12
CA TYR A 103 0.13 22.67 -19.91
C TYR A 103 -0.88 23.75 -20.27
N TYR A 104 -1.96 23.87 -19.49
CA TYR A 104 -2.97 24.92 -19.73
C TYR A 104 -2.47 26.29 -19.31
N THR A 105 -2.76 27.29 -20.12
CA THR A 105 -2.82 28.69 -19.69
C THR A 105 -3.98 28.90 -18.71
N PHE A 106 -4.06 30.07 -18.06
CA PHE A 106 -5.15 30.34 -17.12
C PHE A 106 -6.49 30.42 -17.83
N ASP A 107 -6.53 31.06 -19.01
CA ASP A 107 -7.74 31.08 -19.84
C ASP A 107 -8.17 29.66 -20.24
N GLU A 108 -7.20 28.78 -20.55
CA GLU A 108 -7.49 27.37 -20.83
C GLU A 108 -7.96 26.61 -19.58
N ILE A 109 -7.45 26.87 -18.37
CA ILE A 109 -7.98 26.27 -17.13
C ILE A 109 -9.46 26.62 -17.00
N VAL A 110 -9.80 27.91 -17.15
CA VAL A 110 -11.18 28.40 -17.05
C VAL A 110 -12.07 27.78 -18.13
N GLU A 111 -11.60 27.73 -19.38
CA GLU A 111 -12.31 27.11 -20.49
C GLU A 111 -12.50 25.60 -20.28
N ASN A 112 -11.49 24.88 -19.79
CA ASN A 112 -11.59 23.43 -19.57
C ASN A 112 -12.51 23.09 -18.39
N LEU A 113 -12.61 23.93 -17.36
CA LEU A 113 -13.66 23.77 -16.34
C LEU A 113 -15.07 23.90 -16.92
N ASP A 114 -15.28 24.86 -17.84
CA ASP A 114 -16.55 24.99 -18.55
C ASP A 114 -16.82 23.80 -19.48
N LEU A 115 -15.80 23.34 -20.22
CA LEU A 115 -15.93 22.18 -21.10
C LEU A 115 -16.25 20.91 -20.30
N PHE A 116 -15.56 20.69 -19.19
CA PHE A 116 -15.80 19.59 -18.28
C PHE A 116 -17.25 19.59 -17.78
N HIS A 117 -17.75 20.71 -17.25
CA HIS A 117 -19.14 20.79 -16.82
C HIS A 117 -20.13 20.53 -17.96
N ASN A 118 -19.88 21.05 -19.17
CA ASN A 118 -20.76 20.80 -20.32
C ASN A 118 -20.82 19.30 -20.72
N GLU A 119 -19.72 18.58 -20.52
CA GLU A 119 -19.61 17.14 -20.82
C GLU A 119 -20.18 16.27 -19.70
N CYS A 120 -19.89 16.64 -18.45
CA CYS A 120 -20.12 15.87 -17.23
C CYS A 120 -21.15 16.53 -16.30
N SER A 121 -22.12 17.28 -16.87
CA SER A 121 -23.10 18.08 -16.10
C SER A 121 -23.99 17.27 -15.16
N ASN A 122 -24.09 15.95 -15.34
CA ASN A 122 -24.82 15.06 -14.45
C ASN A 122 -24.08 14.78 -13.14
N ILE A 123 -22.77 15.06 -13.06
CA ILE A 123 -21.96 14.80 -11.88
C ILE A 123 -21.14 16.01 -11.43
N SER A 124 -21.41 17.20 -11.96
CA SER A 124 -20.59 18.39 -11.67
C SER A 124 -21.39 19.69 -11.64
N THR A 125 -20.94 20.63 -10.82
CA THR A 125 -21.47 22.00 -10.81
C THR A 125 -20.89 22.83 -11.95
N GLU A 126 -21.53 23.96 -12.27
CA GLU A 126 -20.79 25.05 -12.91
C GLU A 126 -19.62 25.48 -12.00
N LYS A 127 -18.52 25.98 -12.59
CA LYS A 127 -17.42 26.54 -11.79
C LYS A 127 -17.91 27.72 -10.94
N VAL A 128 -17.44 27.81 -9.70
CA VAL A 128 -17.76 28.89 -8.75
C VAL A 128 -16.49 29.64 -8.37
N SER A 129 -16.60 30.96 -8.19
CA SER A 129 -15.47 31.74 -7.68
C SER A 129 -15.50 31.72 -6.15
N ILE A 130 -14.37 31.38 -5.55
CA ILE A 130 -14.17 31.38 -4.09
C ILE A 130 -13.50 32.68 -3.61
N GLY A 131 -13.12 33.57 -4.53
CA GLY A 131 -12.40 34.80 -4.21
C GLY A 131 -11.62 35.34 -5.40
N GLN A 132 -10.91 36.44 -5.18
CA GLN A 132 -10.10 37.08 -6.20
C GLN A 132 -8.64 37.21 -5.77
N THR A 133 -7.73 37.08 -6.72
CA THR A 133 -6.29 37.31 -6.54
C THR A 133 -5.96 38.78 -6.32
N PHE A 134 -4.69 39.07 -6.05
CA PHE A 134 -4.19 40.45 -5.93
C PHE A 134 -4.47 41.33 -7.16
N GLU A 135 -4.32 40.79 -8.38
CA GLU A 135 -4.62 41.48 -9.64
C GLU A 135 -6.10 41.39 -10.06
N GLY A 136 -6.96 40.77 -9.24
CA GLY A 136 -8.41 40.70 -9.45
C GLY A 136 -8.88 39.60 -10.40
N ARG A 137 -8.11 38.51 -10.56
CA ARG A 137 -8.56 37.30 -11.26
C ARG A 137 -9.34 36.42 -10.30
N GLU A 138 -10.39 35.79 -10.79
CA GLU A 138 -11.17 34.85 -9.97
C GLU A 138 -10.34 33.58 -9.68
N ILE A 139 -10.50 33.05 -8.48
CA ILE A 139 -10.01 31.73 -8.07
C ILE A 139 -11.20 30.78 -8.18
N TRP A 140 -11.10 29.79 -9.06
CA TRP A 140 -12.22 28.92 -9.41
C TRP A 140 -12.17 27.59 -8.68
N ALA A 141 -13.33 27.16 -8.19
CA ALA A 141 -13.59 25.81 -7.69
C ALA A 141 -14.68 25.13 -8.54
N ILE A 142 -14.69 23.80 -8.54
CA ILE A 142 -15.77 22.98 -9.10
C ILE A 142 -16.04 21.79 -8.17
N LYS A 143 -17.31 21.46 -7.96
CA LYS A 143 -17.74 20.28 -7.20
C LYS A 143 -18.13 19.15 -8.14
N LEU A 144 -17.72 17.93 -7.82
CA LEU A 144 -18.22 16.68 -8.42
C LEU A 144 -18.95 15.83 -7.37
N SER A 145 -20.15 15.35 -7.69
CA SER A 145 -21.04 14.49 -6.88
C SER A 145 -22.20 14.03 -7.78
N ASP A 146 -22.93 12.96 -7.47
CA ASP A 146 -24.11 12.51 -8.24
C ASP A 146 -25.30 13.49 -8.16
N ASN A 147 -25.37 14.30 -7.10
CA ASN A 147 -26.35 15.38 -6.92
C ASN A 147 -25.63 16.73 -6.75
N PRO A 148 -24.90 17.21 -7.77
CA PRO A 148 -23.95 18.33 -7.62
C PRO A 148 -24.60 19.66 -7.23
N ASP A 149 -25.90 19.84 -7.50
CA ASP A 149 -26.67 21.05 -7.16
C ASP A 149 -27.29 21.03 -5.74
N LEU A 150 -27.16 19.91 -5.03
CA LEU A 150 -27.63 19.75 -3.66
C LEU A 150 -26.43 19.72 -2.72
N ASP A 151 -26.67 20.11 -1.48
CA ASP A 151 -25.74 19.99 -0.37
C ASP A 151 -26.26 18.82 0.47
N GLU A 152 -25.60 17.68 0.34
CA GLU A 152 -25.97 16.42 0.99
C GLU A 152 -25.04 16.13 2.17
N ALA A 153 -25.47 15.24 3.07
CA ALA A 153 -24.63 14.81 4.20
C ALA A 153 -23.59 13.78 3.72
N GLU A 154 -22.78 14.15 2.74
CA GLU A 154 -21.71 13.35 2.17
C GLU A 154 -20.36 13.92 2.59
N ALA A 155 -19.38 13.06 2.79
CA ALA A 155 -18.05 13.50 3.16
C ALA A 155 -17.41 14.31 2.02
N GLU A 156 -16.91 15.49 2.36
CA GLU A 156 -16.27 16.38 1.40
C GLU A 156 -14.78 16.07 1.24
N VAL A 157 -14.23 16.30 0.05
CA VAL A 157 -12.80 16.07 -0.23
C VAL A 157 -12.21 17.22 -0.99
N LEU A 158 -11.09 17.76 -0.52
CA LEU A 158 -10.45 18.92 -1.14
C LEU A 158 -9.19 18.54 -1.92
N TYR A 159 -9.17 18.92 -3.20
CA TYR A 159 -7.98 18.82 -4.05
C TYR A 159 -7.58 20.21 -4.55
N THR A 160 -6.36 20.63 -4.24
CA THR A 160 -5.86 21.94 -4.68
C THR A 160 -4.58 21.82 -5.50
N GLY A 161 -4.32 22.84 -6.32
CA GLY A 161 -3.10 22.93 -7.10
C GLY A 161 -2.64 24.36 -7.32
N LEU A 162 -1.40 24.50 -7.78
CA LEU A 162 -0.79 25.77 -8.17
C LEU A 162 -0.75 26.81 -7.04
N HIS A 163 -0.41 26.42 -5.80
CA HIS A 163 0.05 27.39 -4.81
C HIS A 163 1.30 28.13 -5.33
N HIS A 164 2.21 27.40 -5.99
CA HIS A 164 3.35 27.98 -6.69
C HIS A 164 3.13 27.98 -8.20
N SER A 165 3.29 29.13 -8.85
CA SER A 165 2.91 29.31 -10.25
C SER A 165 3.82 28.65 -11.29
N ARG A 166 4.98 28.12 -10.87
CA ARG A 166 5.93 27.41 -11.73
C ARG A 166 5.72 25.90 -11.74
N GLU A 167 4.70 25.39 -11.05
CA GLU A 167 4.47 23.96 -10.78
C GLU A 167 3.21 23.46 -11.48
N PRO A 168 3.11 23.55 -12.82
CA PRO A 168 1.85 23.31 -13.51
C PRO A 168 1.42 21.84 -13.51
N MET A 169 2.31 20.90 -13.18
CA MET A 169 1.93 19.49 -13.04
C MET A 169 0.89 19.29 -11.92
N SER A 170 0.92 20.13 -10.88
CA SER A 170 -0.05 20.09 -9.77
C SER A 170 -1.51 20.11 -10.25
N TYR A 171 -1.89 21.09 -11.06
CA TYR A 171 -3.26 21.21 -11.55
C TYR A 171 -3.57 20.29 -12.73
N MET A 172 -2.56 19.90 -13.50
CA MET A 172 -2.77 18.94 -14.59
C MET A 172 -3.21 17.57 -14.07
N ASN A 173 -2.74 17.16 -12.89
CA ASN A 173 -3.20 15.95 -12.21
C ASN A 173 -4.69 16.04 -11.85
N LEU A 174 -5.16 17.21 -11.37
CA LEU A 174 -6.56 17.39 -10.99
C LEU A 174 -7.50 17.22 -12.18
N PHE A 175 -7.18 17.84 -13.32
CA PHE A 175 -7.98 17.65 -14.54
C PHE A 175 -7.99 16.19 -14.99
N TYR A 176 -6.87 15.48 -14.90
CA TYR A 176 -6.84 14.05 -15.21
C TYR A 176 -7.82 13.25 -14.35
N TYR A 177 -7.81 13.47 -13.02
CA TYR A 177 -8.70 12.76 -12.12
C TYR A 177 -10.18 13.11 -12.35
N MET A 178 -10.49 14.39 -12.58
CA MET A 178 -11.85 14.83 -12.93
C MET A 178 -12.37 14.10 -14.18
N TYR A 179 -11.57 14.03 -15.24
CA TYR A 179 -11.95 13.31 -16.47
C TYR A 179 -12.02 11.79 -16.26
N TRP A 180 -11.12 11.21 -15.46
CA TRP A 180 -11.21 9.79 -15.11
C TRP A 180 -12.53 9.47 -14.41
N LEU A 181 -12.97 10.29 -13.45
CA LEU A 181 -14.27 10.12 -12.80
C LEU A 181 -15.43 10.25 -13.81
N CYS A 182 -15.40 11.27 -14.66
CA CYS A 182 -16.44 11.46 -15.66
C CYS A 182 -16.56 10.32 -16.68
N ASP A 183 -15.42 9.84 -17.20
CA ASP A 183 -15.39 8.78 -18.21
C ASP A 183 -15.75 7.41 -17.64
N ASN A 184 -15.56 7.20 -16.34
CA ASN A 184 -15.77 5.92 -15.67
C ASN A 184 -17.04 5.87 -14.79
N TYR A 185 -17.72 6.99 -14.57
CA TYR A 185 -18.99 7.02 -13.82
C TYR A 185 -20.07 6.16 -14.49
N GLY A 186 -20.63 5.21 -13.75
CA GLY A 186 -21.59 4.22 -14.24
C GLY A 186 -20.99 3.10 -15.11
N VAL A 187 -19.66 3.01 -15.17
CA VAL A 187 -18.90 1.97 -15.90
C VAL A 187 -17.97 1.20 -14.95
N ASP A 188 -17.24 1.92 -14.11
CA ASP A 188 -16.36 1.39 -13.07
C ASP A 188 -17.05 1.53 -11.70
N ASP A 189 -17.08 0.45 -10.93
CA ASP A 189 -17.80 0.41 -9.65
C ASP A 189 -17.17 1.38 -8.63
N GLU A 190 -15.84 1.50 -8.62
CA GLU A 190 -15.12 2.39 -7.69
C GLU A 190 -15.36 3.88 -8.04
N ALA A 191 -15.28 4.25 -9.32
CA ALA A 191 -15.62 5.62 -9.75
C ALA A 191 -17.09 5.97 -9.44
N THR A 192 -17.99 5.00 -9.61
CA THR A 192 -19.42 5.17 -9.33
C THR A 192 -19.68 5.35 -7.84
N GLU A 193 -19.05 4.53 -7.01
CA GLU A 193 -19.12 4.62 -5.55
C GLU A 193 -18.61 5.96 -5.03
N ILE A 194 -17.48 6.44 -5.55
CA ILE A 194 -16.91 7.74 -5.18
C ILE A 194 -17.91 8.87 -5.49
N ILE A 195 -18.46 8.93 -6.70
CA ILE A 195 -19.35 10.03 -7.10
C ILE A 195 -20.71 9.98 -6.38
N ASN A 196 -21.24 8.79 -6.10
CA ASN A 196 -22.55 8.62 -5.45
C ASN A 196 -22.55 8.89 -3.94
N ASN A 197 -21.38 9.07 -3.32
CA ASN A 197 -21.29 9.16 -1.86
C ASN A 197 -20.32 10.24 -1.37
N ARG A 198 -19.79 11.10 -2.25
CA ARG A 198 -18.77 12.12 -1.89
C ARG A 198 -19.02 13.43 -2.61
N GLU A 199 -18.69 14.52 -1.92
CA GLU A 199 -18.55 15.85 -2.52
C GLU A 199 -17.08 16.17 -2.78
N LEU A 200 -16.63 16.01 -4.03
CA LEU A 200 -15.24 16.27 -4.40
C LEU A 200 -15.06 17.71 -4.90
N TRP A 201 -14.27 18.50 -4.18
CA TRP A 201 -13.98 19.89 -4.50
C TRP A 201 -12.59 20.06 -5.11
N PHE A 202 -12.53 20.65 -6.30
CA PHE A 202 -11.29 20.90 -7.02
C PHE A 202 -11.02 22.39 -7.16
N ILE A 203 -9.84 22.85 -6.72
CA ILE A 203 -9.33 24.22 -6.90
C ILE A 203 -8.02 24.17 -7.71
N PRO A 204 -8.10 24.20 -9.06
CA PRO A 204 -6.92 23.96 -9.89
C PRO A 204 -5.88 25.08 -9.88
N ALA A 205 -6.27 26.31 -9.57
CA ALA A 205 -5.37 27.45 -9.66
C ALA A 205 -5.53 28.41 -8.49
N ILE A 206 -4.75 28.20 -7.42
CA ILE A 206 -4.68 29.12 -6.27
C ILE A 206 -3.90 30.38 -6.60
N ASN A 207 -2.86 30.29 -7.44
CA ASN A 207 -2.06 31.42 -7.91
C ASN A 207 -2.23 31.75 -9.41
N PRO A 208 -3.42 32.20 -9.87
CA PRO A 208 -3.63 32.64 -11.26
C PRO A 208 -2.67 33.75 -11.70
N ASP A 209 -2.35 34.69 -10.82
CA ASP A 209 -1.54 35.87 -11.16
C ASP A 209 -0.10 35.48 -11.53
N GLY A 210 0.54 34.66 -10.69
CA GLY A 210 1.88 34.17 -10.97
C GLY A 210 1.91 33.31 -12.24
N LEU A 211 0.87 32.52 -12.49
CA LEU A 211 0.77 31.69 -13.68
C LEU A 211 0.62 32.54 -14.96
N VAL A 212 -0.19 33.59 -14.94
CA VAL A 212 -0.31 34.54 -16.05
C VAL A 212 0.99 35.32 -16.25
N TYR A 213 1.71 35.66 -15.18
CA TYR A 213 3.05 36.23 -15.31
C TYR A 213 4.01 35.26 -16.02
N ASN A 214 4.06 33.98 -15.61
CA ASN A 214 4.88 32.95 -16.26
C ASN A 214 4.53 32.80 -17.75
N GLN A 215 3.25 32.80 -18.11
CA GLN A 215 2.80 32.78 -19.52
C GLN A 215 3.32 33.98 -20.30
N SER A 216 3.37 35.16 -19.68
CA SER A 216 3.78 36.40 -20.35
C SER A 216 5.27 36.40 -20.72
N ILE A 217 6.12 35.78 -19.88
CA ILE A 217 7.57 35.72 -20.09
C ILE A 217 7.99 34.45 -20.84
N ALA A 218 7.25 33.36 -20.68
CA ALA A 218 7.53 32.05 -21.28
C ALA A 218 6.24 31.46 -21.91
N PRO A 219 5.78 32.00 -23.05
CA PRO A 219 4.47 31.66 -23.63
C PRO A 219 4.33 30.20 -24.11
N ASN A 220 5.43 29.44 -24.21
CA ASN A 220 5.41 28.01 -24.51
C ASN A 220 5.74 27.15 -23.27
N GLY A 221 5.68 27.71 -22.08
CA GLY A 221 6.02 27.07 -20.81
C GLY A 221 7.49 27.22 -20.40
N GLY A 222 7.78 26.83 -19.16
CA GLY A 222 9.10 26.91 -18.52
C GLY A 222 9.31 28.13 -17.61
N GLY A 223 8.27 28.94 -17.37
CA GLY A 223 8.36 30.12 -16.50
C GLY A 223 8.67 29.75 -15.05
N MET A 224 9.53 30.55 -14.40
CA MET A 224 10.12 30.22 -13.09
C MET A 224 9.57 31.05 -11.92
N GLN A 225 8.60 31.95 -12.15
CA GLN A 225 7.96 32.67 -11.06
C GLN A 225 7.22 31.68 -10.16
N ARG A 226 7.53 31.74 -8.87
CA ARG A 226 6.95 30.88 -7.82
C ARG A 226 5.78 31.56 -7.11
N LYS A 227 6.03 32.77 -6.61
CA LYS A 227 5.18 33.51 -5.68
C LYS A 227 3.95 34.11 -6.38
N ASN A 228 3.05 34.71 -5.60
CA ASN A 228 2.01 35.58 -6.17
C ASN A 228 2.62 36.86 -6.78
N MET A 229 1.80 37.82 -7.21
CA MET A 229 2.27 39.05 -7.87
C MET A 229 2.12 40.32 -7.03
N ARG A 230 2.04 40.19 -5.69
CA ARG A 230 2.06 41.36 -4.80
C ARG A 230 3.45 42.02 -4.85
N PRO A 231 3.56 43.33 -5.10
CA PRO A 231 4.84 44.02 -4.96
C PRO A 231 5.32 44.06 -3.51
N THR A 232 6.42 43.37 -3.22
CA THR A 232 7.02 43.20 -1.90
C THR A 232 8.44 43.73 -1.83
N CYS A 233 9.11 43.90 -2.98
CA CYS A 233 10.46 44.45 -3.06
C CYS A 233 10.65 45.40 -4.26
N SER A 234 11.90 45.81 -4.52
CA SER A 234 12.22 46.78 -5.59
C SER A 234 12.56 46.12 -6.93
N SER A 235 12.72 44.78 -6.93
CA SER A 235 12.93 43.96 -8.13
C SER A 235 11.60 43.34 -8.56
N THR A 236 11.46 43.05 -9.85
CA THR A 236 10.30 42.35 -10.41
C THR A 236 10.80 41.20 -11.29
N PRO A 237 10.19 40.01 -11.23
CA PRO A 237 9.00 39.69 -10.44
C PRO A 237 9.32 39.54 -8.94
N ASP A 238 8.31 39.78 -8.12
CA ASP A 238 8.31 39.65 -6.65
C ASP A 238 6.94 39.15 -6.19
N GLY A 239 6.71 39.07 -4.88
CA GLY A 239 5.52 38.40 -4.34
C GLY A 239 5.70 37.86 -2.94
N THR A 240 4.62 37.28 -2.43
CA THR A 240 4.57 36.44 -1.24
C THR A 240 4.44 34.98 -1.65
N ASP A 241 5.19 34.11 -0.98
CA ASP A 241 5.03 32.66 -1.10
C ASP A 241 3.71 32.28 -0.41
N LEU A 242 2.74 31.83 -1.20
CA LEU A 242 1.41 31.48 -0.69
C LEU A 242 1.48 30.32 0.30
N ASN A 243 2.38 29.35 0.10
CA ASN A 243 2.55 28.23 1.00
C ASN A 243 3.49 28.54 2.19
N ARG A 244 3.69 29.83 2.49
CA ARG A 244 4.29 30.33 3.75
C ARG A 244 3.37 31.34 4.46
N ASN A 245 2.17 31.56 3.93
CA ASN A 245 1.28 32.64 4.38
C ASN A 245 0.10 32.15 5.23
N TYR A 246 0.01 30.87 5.60
CA TYR A 246 -1.01 30.33 6.49
C TYR A 246 -0.69 30.61 7.97
N SER A 247 -1.67 30.52 8.86
CA SER A 247 -1.51 31.01 10.25
C SER A 247 -0.81 30.07 11.22
N PHE A 248 -0.71 28.78 10.91
CA PHE A 248 -0.12 27.81 11.84
C PHE A 248 1.40 27.92 11.85
N GLN A 249 1.94 28.17 13.05
CA GLN A 249 3.37 28.43 13.28
C GLN A 249 3.97 29.49 12.33
N TRP A 250 3.16 30.45 11.88
CA TRP A 250 3.60 31.49 10.96
C TRP A 250 4.71 32.32 11.59
N GLY A 251 5.82 32.48 10.90
CA GLY A 251 6.84 33.40 11.38
C GLY A 251 7.70 32.88 12.55
N LEU A 252 7.66 31.57 12.86
CA LEU A 252 8.12 31.02 14.15
C LEU A 252 9.60 31.33 14.46
N ASP A 253 10.50 30.98 13.56
CA ASP A 253 11.95 31.02 13.81
C ASP A 253 12.78 31.40 12.57
N ASP A 254 12.11 31.89 11.53
CA ASP A 254 12.70 32.22 10.22
C ASP A 254 13.33 31.01 9.49
N GLN A 255 13.02 29.78 9.90
CA GLN A 255 13.37 28.57 9.15
C GLN A 255 12.28 28.24 8.12
N GLY A 256 12.74 27.84 6.93
CA GLY A 256 11.89 27.54 5.77
C GLY A 256 10.99 28.66 5.26
N SER A 257 10.97 29.83 5.89
CA SER A 257 10.18 31.01 5.52
C SER A 257 11.00 32.27 5.76
N SER A 258 10.79 33.35 5.00
CA SER A 258 11.54 34.61 5.14
C SER A 258 10.67 35.81 5.48
N GLY A 259 11.18 36.73 6.30
CA GLY A 259 10.58 38.04 6.58
C GLY A 259 11.05 39.13 5.60
N ASN A 260 11.99 38.81 4.72
CA ASN A 260 12.49 39.72 3.69
C ASN A 260 11.63 39.62 2.43
N GLY A 261 11.02 40.73 2.03
CA GLY A 261 10.11 40.81 0.87
C GLY A 261 10.73 40.37 -0.47
N CYS A 262 12.06 40.34 -0.58
CA CYS A 262 12.76 39.90 -1.78
C CYS A 262 12.83 38.38 -1.94
N ASP A 263 12.74 37.62 -0.84
CA ASP A 263 13.12 36.21 -0.85
C ASP A 263 12.02 35.34 -1.48
N GLU A 264 12.41 34.22 -2.11
CA GLU A 264 11.47 33.28 -2.76
C GLU A 264 10.51 32.61 -1.76
N THR A 265 10.87 32.57 -0.47
CA THR A 265 10.05 32.05 0.62
C THR A 265 9.46 33.17 1.50
N TYR A 266 9.34 34.39 0.98
CA TYR A 266 8.78 35.51 1.73
C TYR A 266 7.35 35.21 2.21
N ARG A 267 7.14 35.24 3.53
CA ARG A 267 5.92 34.77 4.20
C ARG A 267 4.78 35.78 4.29
N GLY A 268 4.97 36.99 3.76
CA GLY A 268 4.03 38.09 3.88
C GLY A 268 4.23 38.93 5.15
N ASN A 269 3.38 39.94 5.35
CA ASN A 269 3.47 40.85 6.50
C ASN A 269 2.67 40.37 7.73
N SER A 270 1.78 39.41 7.53
CA SER A 270 0.96 38.75 8.55
C SER A 270 0.46 37.42 7.97
N PRO A 271 0.02 36.46 8.81
CA PRO A 271 -0.70 35.31 8.29
C PRO A 271 -1.95 35.77 7.53
N PHE A 272 -2.28 35.07 6.45
CA PHE A 272 -3.34 35.38 5.50
C PHE A 272 -3.28 36.84 5.00
N SER A 273 -2.09 37.38 4.73
CA SER A 273 -1.95 38.71 4.13
C SER A 273 -2.36 38.76 2.66
N GLU A 274 -2.36 37.60 2.00
CA GLU A 274 -2.63 37.49 0.57
C GLU A 274 -4.11 37.17 0.32
N PRO A 275 -4.77 37.83 -0.65
CA PRO A 275 -6.16 37.55 -0.95
C PRO A 275 -6.37 36.12 -1.47
N GLU A 276 -5.35 35.52 -2.09
CA GLU A 276 -5.37 34.11 -2.51
C GLU A 276 -5.48 33.15 -1.32
N THR A 277 -4.65 33.34 -0.27
CA THR A 277 -4.73 32.48 0.93
C THR A 277 -5.94 32.80 1.80
N GLN A 278 -6.45 34.04 1.78
CA GLN A 278 -7.73 34.38 2.40
C GLN A 278 -8.89 33.64 1.75
N ALA A 279 -8.92 33.53 0.42
CA ALA A 279 -9.96 32.79 -0.29
C ALA A 279 -9.95 31.30 0.08
N ILE A 280 -8.78 30.69 0.20
CA ILE A 280 -8.65 29.29 0.64
C ILE A 280 -9.06 29.11 2.11
N ARG A 281 -8.65 30.03 2.99
CA ARG A 281 -9.10 30.03 4.38
C ARG A 281 -10.62 30.07 4.47
N ASP A 282 -11.23 31.06 3.81
CA ASP A 282 -12.66 31.29 3.89
C ASP A 282 -13.43 30.10 3.31
N PHE A 283 -12.93 29.50 2.23
CA PHE A 283 -13.50 28.27 1.66
C PHE A 283 -13.42 27.09 2.64
N ILE A 284 -12.28 26.84 3.27
CA ILE A 284 -12.14 25.75 4.24
C ILE A 284 -12.94 26.00 5.54
N GLU A 285 -13.09 27.25 5.96
CA GLU A 285 -13.92 27.62 7.12
C GLU A 285 -15.44 27.48 6.85
N GLU A 286 -15.85 27.38 5.58
CA GLU A 286 -17.24 27.21 5.14
C GLU A 286 -17.62 25.75 4.86
N HIS A 287 -16.67 24.82 4.97
CA HIS A 287 -16.76 23.42 4.56
C HIS A 287 -16.26 22.48 5.67
N ASP A 288 -16.71 21.23 5.65
CA ASP A 288 -16.36 20.21 6.67
C ASP A 288 -15.50 19.11 6.01
N PHE A 289 -14.27 19.45 5.63
CA PHE A 289 -13.33 18.53 4.98
C PHE A 289 -12.62 17.61 5.99
N PRO A 290 -12.83 16.28 5.98
CA PRO A 290 -11.98 15.35 6.73
C PRO A 290 -10.55 15.20 6.17
N ILE A 291 -10.36 15.37 4.86
CA ILE A 291 -9.09 15.06 4.18
C ILE A 291 -8.87 15.94 2.94
N ALA A 292 -7.60 16.25 2.64
CA ALA A 292 -7.22 17.10 1.51
C ALA A 292 -5.87 16.72 0.87
N LEU A 293 -5.72 16.95 -0.43
CA LEU A 293 -4.43 16.92 -1.15
C LEU A 293 -4.10 18.31 -1.70
N ASN A 294 -2.97 18.87 -1.27
CA ASN A 294 -2.41 20.11 -1.80
C ASN A 294 -1.27 19.79 -2.77
N TYR A 295 -1.59 19.69 -4.07
CA TYR A 295 -0.63 19.26 -5.07
C TYR A 295 0.45 20.32 -5.36
N HIS A 296 1.69 19.87 -5.31
CA HIS A 296 2.90 20.59 -5.66
C HIS A 296 3.72 19.81 -6.71
N SER A 297 4.81 20.41 -7.19
CA SER A 297 5.84 19.66 -7.91
C SER A 297 7.20 20.31 -7.66
N TYR A 298 8.27 19.56 -7.41
CA TYR A 298 8.48 18.14 -7.70
C TYR A 298 9.30 17.53 -6.56
N SER A 299 9.27 16.20 -6.39
CA SER A 299 10.31 15.38 -5.72
C SER A 299 9.98 13.88 -5.61
N ASN A 300 8.82 13.40 -6.09
CA ASN A 300 8.27 12.07 -5.78
C ASN A 300 8.13 11.89 -4.26
N MET A 301 7.38 12.79 -3.61
CA MET A 301 7.15 12.74 -2.18
C MET A 301 5.67 12.89 -1.86
N LEU A 302 5.25 12.26 -0.77
CA LEU A 302 3.97 12.50 -0.13
C LEU A 302 4.25 12.97 1.29
N ILE A 303 3.99 14.24 1.55
CA ILE A 303 4.35 14.90 2.79
C ILE A 303 3.11 15.06 3.66
N TYR A 304 3.22 14.73 4.96
CA TYR A 304 2.17 14.98 5.95
C TYR A 304 2.67 15.86 7.11
N PRO A 305 1.78 16.45 7.92
CA PRO A 305 2.15 17.31 9.04
C PRO A 305 2.96 16.60 10.16
N PHE A 306 3.75 17.32 10.95
CA PHE A 306 4.03 18.74 10.82
C PHE A 306 5.33 19.02 10.04
N GLY A 307 5.34 20.12 9.29
CA GLY A 307 6.51 20.62 8.58
C GLY A 307 7.38 21.57 9.40
N TYR A 308 6.89 22.15 10.50
CA TYR A 308 7.57 23.25 11.21
C TYR A 308 8.66 22.86 12.22
N ASP A 309 8.64 21.64 12.74
CA ASP A 309 9.59 21.16 13.76
C ASP A 309 10.06 19.73 13.43
N TYR A 310 11.26 19.39 13.91
CA TYR A 310 11.80 18.02 13.86
C TYR A 310 11.16 17.11 14.91
N GLU A 311 10.65 17.68 16.01
CA GLU A 311 9.79 16.96 16.95
C GLU A 311 8.35 17.08 16.46
N ASN A 312 7.81 16.01 15.87
CA ASN A 312 6.41 15.99 15.43
C ASN A 312 5.49 15.78 16.65
N ASP A 313 4.61 16.74 16.91
CA ASP A 313 3.67 16.73 18.04
C ASP A 313 2.24 16.31 17.68
N VAL A 314 2.04 15.75 16.48
CA VAL A 314 0.80 15.04 16.10
C VAL A 314 0.48 13.97 17.15
N PRO A 315 -0.76 13.90 17.68
CA PRO A 315 -1.19 12.80 18.54
C PRO A 315 -0.94 11.43 17.90
N GLN A 316 -0.50 10.45 18.69
CA GLN A 316 -0.05 9.16 18.14
C GLN A 316 -1.12 8.46 17.28
N GLU A 317 -2.38 8.53 17.69
CA GLU A 317 -3.53 7.96 16.99
C GLU A 317 -3.77 8.58 15.60
N ASP A 318 -3.60 9.89 15.47
CA ASP A 318 -3.67 10.58 14.19
C ASP A 318 -2.41 10.35 13.36
N LEU A 319 -1.23 10.26 13.99
CA LEU A 319 0.02 9.93 13.32
C LEU A 319 -0.03 8.52 12.70
N ASP A 320 -0.58 7.55 13.43
CA ASP A 320 -0.78 6.19 12.94
C ASP A 320 -1.71 6.21 11.70
N THR A 321 -2.76 7.02 11.74
CA THR A 321 -3.67 7.23 10.59
C THR A 321 -2.94 7.91 9.42
N PHE A 322 -2.14 8.94 9.66
CA PHE A 322 -1.35 9.61 8.62
C PHE A 322 -0.42 8.65 7.90
N ILE A 323 0.25 7.77 8.66
CA ILE A 323 1.19 6.77 8.16
C ILE A 323 0.45 5.66 7.41
N GLU A 324 -0.65 5.13 7.96
CA GLU A 324 -1.48 4.09 7.31
C GLU A 324 -1.94 4.55 5.93
N TYR A 325 -2.61 5.70 5.87
CA TYR A 325 -3.12 6.27 4.63
C TYR A 325 -1.98 6.66 3.68
N GLY A 326 -0.91 7.25 4.21
CA GLY A 326 0.27 7.61 3.44
C GLY A 326 0.92 6.42 2.77
N GLN A 327 1.06 5.29 3.47
CA GLN A 327 1.68 4.06 2.95
C GLN A 327 0.86 3.45 1.82
N ASP A 328 -0.47 3.47 1.94
CA ASP A 328 -1.36 3.00 0.87
C ASP A 328 -1.25 3.89 -0.37
N MET A 329 -1.33 5.22 -0.19
CA MET A 329 -1.26 6.17 -1.30
C MET A 329 0.05 6.06 -2.11
N VAL A 330 1.18 5.74 -1.48
CA VAL A 330 2.49 5.64 -2.16
C VAL A 330 2.81 4.26 -2.73
N GLN A 331 1.92 3.28 -2.58
CA GLN A 331 2.17 1.88 -2.95
C GLN A 331 2.57 1.68 -4.43
N TYR A 332 2.11 2.56 -5.32
CA TYR A 332 2.24 2.40 -6.77
C TYR A 332 3.03 3.50 -7.50
N ASN A 333 3.55 4.50 -6.79
CA ASN A 333 4.24 5.65 -7.40
C ASN A 333 5.69 5.86 -6.91
N ASP A 334 6.18 4.99 -6.03
CA ASP A 334 7.53 5.06 -5.42
C ASP A 334 7.78 6.40 -4.70
N TYR A 335 6.74 7.08 -4.21
CA TYR A 335 6.92 8.34 -3.48
C TYR A 335 7.49 8.06 -2.09
N ALA A 336 8.44 8.91 -1.68
CA ALA A 336 8.88 8.90 -0.30
C ALA A 336 7.78 9.49 0.59
N LEU A 337 7.41 8.77 1.65
CA LEU A 337 6.45 9.19 2.66
C LEU A 337 7.17 9.70 3.91
N GLY A 338 6.73 10.83 4.46
CA GLY A 338 7.31 11.39 5.68
C GLY A 338 6.82 12.80 5.96
N THR A 339 7.26 13.36 7.08
CA THR A 339 7.06 14.77 7.40
C THR A 339 7.95 15.68 6.55
N GLY A 340 7.62 16.97 6.53
CA GLY A 340 8.45 17.97 5.85
C GLY A 340 9.91 17.97 6.34
N THR A 341 10.15 17.69 7.63
CA THR A 341 11.50 17.68 8.21
C THR A 341 12.28 16.39 7.98
N GLU A 342 11.59 15.25 7.83
CA GLU A 342 12.19 13.96 7.48
C GLU A 342 12.62 13.89 6.02
N LEU A 343 11.80 14.44 5.11
CA LEU A 343 12.03 14.36 3.67
C LEU A 343 12.76 15.57 3.11
N LEU A 344 12.55 16.76 3.68
CA LEU A 344 13.07 18.03 3.18
C LEU A 344 13.78 18.82 4.29
N TYR A 345 13.09 19.82 4.83
CA TYR A 345 13.58 20.79 5.80
C TYR A 345 12.39 21.46 6.52
N PRO A 346 12.60 22.05 7.71
CA PRO A 346 11.53 22.73 8.42
C PRO A 346 10.97 23.92 7.65
N VAL A 347 9.63 24.05 7.60
CA VAL A 347 8.87 25.12 6.94
C VAL A 347 7.83 25.70 7.87
N ASN A 348 7.45 26.98 7.70
CA ASN A 348 6.48 27.63 8.57
C ASN A 348 5.33 28.24 7.74
N GLY A 349 4.12 28.21 8.30
CA GLY A 349 2.96 28.86 7.70
C GLY A 349 2.51 28.21 6.40
N GLU A 350 2.65 26.89 6.28
CA GLU A 350 2.22 26.13 5.11
C GLU A 350 0.79 25.58 5.29
N ALA A 351 0.15 25.18 4.18
CA ALA A 351 -1.26 24.84 4.11
C ALA A 351 -1.64 23.60 4.92
N CYS A 352 -0.90 22.51 4.82
CA CYS A 352 -1.23 21.23 5.46
C CYS A 352 -1.10 21.31 6.99
N ASP A 353 -0.03 21.92 7.50
CA ASP A 353 0.16 22.26 8.91
C ASP A 353 -1.00 23.08 9.47
N TRP A 354 -1.54 24.03 8.69
CA TRP A 354 -2.69 24.82 9.12
C TRP A 354 -4.01 24.06 9.04
N MET A 355 -4.24 23.30 7.97
CA MET A 355 -5.41 22.44 7.80
C MET A 355 -5.51 21.45 8.96
N TYR A 356 -4.42 20.76 9.31
CA TYR A 356 -4.42 19.83 10.43
C TYR A 356 -4.41 20.55 11.77
N GLY A 357 -3.44 21.43 12.02
CA GLY A 357 -3.23 22.05 13.34
C GLY A 357 -4.30 23.04 13.79
N VAL A 358 -5.22 23.44 12.91
CA VAL A 358 -6.35 24.34 13.25
C VAL A 358 -7.72 23.70 12.99
N HIS A 359 -7.84 22.82 11.99
CA HIS A 359 -9.12 22.28 11.54
C HIS A 359 -9.23 20.75 11.64
N ASP A 360 -8.19 20.06 12.14
CA ASP A 360 -8.14 18.59 12.27
C ASP A 360 -8.33 17.86 10.91
N ILE A 361 -8.00 18.53 9.80
CA ILE A 361 -8.07 17.97 8.44
C ILE A 361 -6.80 17.16 8.17
N PHE A 362 -6.95 15.90 7.75
CA PHE A 362 -5.82 15.02 7.37
C PHE A 362 -5.23 15.44 6.02
N ALA A 363 -4.54 16.59 5.96
CA ALA A 363 -4.02 17.15 4.73
C ALA A 363 -2.64 16.61 4.35
N TYR A 364 -2.42 16.31 3.06
CA TYR A 364 -1.13 15.90 2.52
C TYR A 364 -0.67 16.83 1.39
N THR A 365 0.65 16.88 1.21
CA THR A 365 1.31 17.57 0.09
C THR A 365 1.99 16.54 -0.83
N PRO A 366 1.37 16.18 -1.96
CA PRO A 366 2.04 15.43 -3.01
C PRO A 366 3.00 16.34 -3.81
N GLU A 367 4.27 15.95 -3.93
CA GLU A 367 5.30 16.62 -4.73
C GLU A 367 5.54 15.84 -6.03
N VAL A 368 4.73 16.13 -7.06
CA VAL A 368 4.62 15.29 -8.25
C VAL A 368 5.86 15.33 -9.13
N GLY A 369 6.38 14.15 -9.47
CA GLY A 369 7.48 13.97 -10.41
C GLY A 369 8.86 14.05 -9.78
N SER A 370 9.84 13.42 -10.45
CA SER A 370 11.20 13.28 -9.95
C SER A 370 12.04 14.55 -10.13
N GLN A 371 13.26 14.57 -9.57
CA GLN A 371 14.27 15.61 -9.89
C GLN A 371 14.50 15.77 -11.40
N SER A 372 14.42 14.68 -12.17
CA SER A 372 14.59 14.74 -13.63
C SER A 372 13.38 15.35 -14.34
N ASP A 373 12.19 15.18 -13.75
CA ASP A 373 10.96 15.81 -14.22
C ASP A 373 10.94 17.29 -13.84
N GLY A 374 11.43 17.70 -12.68
CA GLY A 374 11.57 19.11 -12.29
C GLY A 374 10.23 19.88 -12.29
N PHE A 375 10.28 21.22 -12.25
CA PHE A 375 9.06 22.05 -12.17
C PHE A 375 8.15 21.95 -13.41
N TRP A 376 8.73 21.73 -14.59
CA TRP A 376 7.99 21.66 -15.87
C TRP A 376 8.22 20.33 -16.59
N PRO A 377 7.68 19.20 -16.12
CA PRO A 377 7.93 17.89 -16.72
C PRO A 377 7.78 17.90 -18.25
N PRO A 378 8.59 17.10 -18.99
CA PRO A 378 8.44 16.94 -20.42
C PRO A 378 6.97 16.65 -20.80
N THR A 379 6.49 17.14 -21.95
CA THR A 379 5.06 16.99 -22.31
C THR A 379 4.58 15.53 -22.30
N ASN A 380 5.44 14.57 -22.66
CA ASN A 380 5.12 13.15 -22.65
C ASN A 380 5.10 12.50 -21.25
N ARG A 381 5.49 13.24 -20.20
CA ARG A 381 5.42 12.79 -18.80
C ARG A 381 4.15 13.25 -18.09
N ILE A 382 3.39 14.21 -18.62
CA ILE A 382 2.20 14.75 -17.92
C ILE A 382 1.16 13.66 -17.63
N VAL A 383 0.83 12.80 -18.61
CA VAL A 383 -0.16 11.74 -18.41
C VAL A 383 0.38 10.65 -17.46
N PRO A 384 1.59 10.08 -17.67
CA PRO A 384 2.15 9.13 -16.71
C PRO A 384 2.22 9.64 -15.27
N LEU A 385 2.56 10.92 -15.08
CA LEU A 385 2.61 11.55 -13.75
C LEU A 385 1.22 11.75 -13.12
N ALA A 386 0.18 11.91 -13.93
CA ALA A 386 -1.19 11.96 -13.43
C ALA A 386 -1.72 10.54 -13.14
N GLU A 387 -1.40 9.57 -13.99
CA GLU A 387 -1.75 8.15 -13.82
C GLU A 387 -1.17 7.59 -12.50
N GLU A 388 0.09 7.88 -12.17
CA GLU A 388 0.70 7.43 -10.89
C GLU A 388 0.06 8.10 -9.64
N ASN A 389 -0.67 9.20 -9.82
CA ASN A 389 -1.40 9.90 -8.75
C ASN A 389 -2.90 9.56 -8.71
N LEU A 390 -3.39 8.72 -9.63
CA LEU A 390 -4.79 8.29 -9.65
C LEU A 390 -5.15 7.48 -8.40
N HIS A 391 -4.26 6.59 -7.94
CA HIS A 391 -4.49 5.81 -6.73
C HIS A 391 -4.63 6.68 -5.46
N PRO A 392 -3.69 7.59 -5.13
CA PRO A 392 -3.86 8.54 -4.03
C PRO A 392 -5.18 9.31 -4.07
N ASN A 393 -5.55 9.81 -5.27
CA ASN A 393 -6.76 10.58 -5.48
C ASN A 393 -8.03 9.78 -5.12
N LYS A 394 -8.14 8.53 -5.60
CA LYS A 394 -9.26 7.63 -5.30
C LYS A 394 -9.26 7.20 -3.84
N PHE A 395 -8.09 6.88 -3.30
CA PHE A 395 -7.94 6.40 -1.93
C PHE A 395 -8.53 7.41 -0.94
N ILE A 396 -8.14 8.68 -1.02
CA ILE A 396 -8.67 9.69 -0.11
C ILE A 396 -10.14 10.03 -0.38
N ALA A 397 -10.60 9.89 -1.64
CA ALA A 397 -12.01 10.05 -1.97
C ALA A 397 -12.85 9.04 -1.21
N ILE A 398 -12.43 7.77 -1.21
CA ILE A 398 -13.11 6.69 -0.48
C ILE A 398 -12.98 6.92 1.03
N HIS A 399 -11.78 7.16 1.56
CA HIS A 399 -11.53 7.21 3.00
C HIS A 399 -11.98 8.50 3.70
N ALA A 400 -12.40 9.52 2.94
CA ALA A 400 -13.08 10.68 3.50
C ALA A 400 -14.40 10.29 4.19
N GLY A 401 -15.17 9.39 3.58
CA GLY A 401 -16.41 8.85 4.15
C GLY A 401 -16.15 7.69 5.10
N ALA A 402 -17.21 6.96 5.46
CA ALA A 402 -17.09 5.72 6.22
C ALA A 402 -16.60 4.56 5.32
N VAL A 403 -15.70 3.73 5.85
CA VAL A 403 -15.20 2.50 5.21
C VAL A 403 -15.29 1.39 6.24
N LEU A 404 -16.30 0.53 6.14
CA LEU A 404 -16.58 -0.48 7.16
C LEU A 404 -15.85 -1.79 6.83
N GLU A 405 -15.16 -2.35 7.80
CA GLU A 405 -14.50 -3.65 7.70
C GLU A 405 -14.89 -4.53 8.88
N GLY A 406 -15.39 -5.73 8.60
CA GLY A 406 -15.80 -6.70 9.61
C GLY A 406 -14.79 -7.82 9.74
N PHE A 407 -14.51 -8.26 10.96
CA PHE A 407 -13.60 -9.35 11.28
C PHE A 407 -14.36 -10.45 12.00
N ILE A 408 -14.38 -11.63 11.40
CA ILE A 408 -14.89 -12.83 12.06
C ILE A 408 -13.72 -13.65 12.57
N SER A 409 -13.88 -14.25 13.74
CA SER A 409 -12.95 -15.26 14.24
C SER A 409 -13.66 -16.34 15.05
N THR A 410 -12.95 -17.42 15.38
CA THR A 410 -13.43 -18.54 16.20
C THR A 410 -12.32 -19.02 17.13
N SER A 411 -12.63 -19.93 18.04
CA SER A 411 -11.65 -20.59 18.90
C SER A 411 -10.63 -21.40 18.09
N GLU A 412 -9.41 -21.59 18.62
CA GLU A 412 -8.44 -22.52 18.02
C GLU A 412 -8.98 -23.97 17.98
N GLY A 413 -8.66 -24.68 16.88
CA GLY A 413 -9.04 -26.07 16.67
C GLY A 413 -8.24 -27.07 17.54
N PRO A 414 -8.42 -28.39 17.31
CA PRO A 414 -9.13 -29.00 16.18
C PRO A 414 -10.65 -28.84 16.25
N PHE A 415 -11.30 -28.91 15.09
CA PHE A 415 -12.74 -28.67 14.92
C PHE A 415 -13.47 -29.98 14.62
N ILE A 416 -14.19 -30.52 15.59
CA ILE A 416 -14.74 -31.88 15.59
C ILE A 416 -16.19 -31.86 15.11
N GLN A 417 -16.56 -32.86 14.30
CA GLN A 417 -17.93 -33.05 13.83
C GLN A 417 -18.93 -33.19 14.99
N GLY A 418 -20.08 -32.54 14.87
CA GLY A 418 -21.14 -32.53 15.88
C GLY A 418 -20.88 -31.62 17.08
N GLU A 419 -19.67 -31.05 17.23
CA GLU A 419 -19.38 -30.05 18.24
C GLU A 419 -19.75 -28.64 17.78
N SER A 420 -19.86 -27.72 18.75
CA SER A 420 -20.19 -26.32 18.50
C SER A 420 -19.08 -25.41 18.99
N TYR A 421 -18.76 -24.40 18.19
CA TYR A 421 -17.65 -23.48 18.43
C TYR A 421 -18.14 -22.04 18.45
N PRO A 422 -17.61 -21.19 19.34
CA PRO A 422 -18.01 -19.80 19.43
C PRO A 422 -17.55 -19.03 18.19
N LEU A 423 -18.39 -18.13 17.71
CA LEU A 423 -18.06 -17.15 16.68
C LEU A 423 -17.91 -15.78 17.33
N TYR A 424 -16.85 -15.06 16.98
CA TYR A 424 -16.57 -13.70 17.42
C TYR A 424 -16.65 -12.74 16.25
N PHE A 425 -17.11 -11.52 16.51
CA PHE A 425 -17.19 -10.49 15.48
C PHE A 425 -16.76 -9.12 16.02
N GLU A 426 -15.88 -8.48 15.27
CA GLU A 426 -15.52 -7.08 15.42
C GLU A 426 -15.80 -6.37 14.11
N ILE A 427 -16.18 -5.09 14.18
CA ILE A 427 -16.31 -4.23 13.01
C ILE A 427 -15.60 -2.93 13.29
N GLU A 428 -14.91 -2.39 12.29
CA GLU A 428 -14.26 -1.09 12.38
C GLU A 428 -14.67 -0.20 11.21
N ASN A 429 -14.65 1.10 11.46
CA ASN A 429 -14.72 2.12 10.42
C ASN A 429 -13.31 2.64 10.17
N LYS A 430 -12.69 2.18 9.08
CA LYS A 430 -11.40 2.67 8.60
C LYS A 430 -11.48 4.08 8.04
N GLY A 431 -12.66 4.57 7.68
CA GLY A 431 -12.87 5.91 7.13
C GLY A 431 -12.79 7.03 8.17
N LEU A 432 -12.79 8.28 7.69
CA LEU A 432 -12.70 9.48 8.54
C LEU A 432 -14.05 10.03 8.97
N SER A 433 -15.14 9.69 8.28
CA SER A 433 -16.49 10.14 8.63
C SER A 433 -17.32 9.05 9.29
N GLU A 434 -18.34 9.46 10.05
CA GLU A 434 -19.34 8.58 10.65
C GLU A 434 -20.15 7.82 9.58
N SER A 435 -20.56 6.59 9.86
CA SER A 435 -21.50 5.87 8.99
C SER A 435 -22.94 6.37 9.19
N GLU A 436 -23.46 7.12 8.21
CA GLU A 436 -24.76 7.82 8.25
C GLU A 436 -26.00 6.90 8.25
N SER A 437 -25.83 5.59 8.06
CA SER A 437 -26.94 4.65 7.92
C SER A 437 -26.80 3.42 8.78
N ILE A 438 -27.96 2.84 9.12
CA ILE A 438 -28.06 1.57 9.83
C ILE A 438 -27.27 0.51 9.07
N ILE A 439 -26.36 -0.14 9.79
CA ILE A 439 -25.52 -1.22 9.28
C ILE A 439 -26.16 -2.54 9.69
N ASP A 440 -26.42 -3.39 8.71
CA ASP A 440 -26.93 -4.74 8.89
C ASP A 440 -25.81 -5.74 8.57
N VAL A 441 -25.45 -6.55 9.57
CA VAL A 441 -24.44 -7.62 9.43
C VAL A 441 -25.13 -8.97 9.48
N SER A 442 -24.91 -9.77 8.45
CA SER A 442 -25.40 -11.15 8.35
C SER A 442 -24.24 -12.14 8.22
N PHE A 443 -24.46 -13.36 8.69
CA PHE A 443 -23.45 -14.43 8.70
C PHE A 443 -23.94 -15.62 7.89
N LEU A 444 -23.15 -16.04 6.90
CA LEU A 444 -23.55 -17.06 5.93
C LEU A 444 -22.47 -18.14 5.80
N SER A 445 -22.89 -19.37 5.54
CA SER A 445 -22.02 -20.45 5.08
C SER A 445 -22.69 -21.18 3.93
N ALA A 446 -21.90 -21.63 2.96
CA ALA A 446 -22.38 -22.47 1.87
C ALA A 446 -22.63 -23.92 2.32
N ASP A 447 -21.99 -24.34 3.42
CA ASP A 447 -21.94 -25.73 3.88
C ASP A 447 -23.11 -26.12 4.78
N PHE A 448 -23.59 -25.17 5.61
CA PHE A 448 -24.70 -25.36 6.54
C PHE A 448 -25.33 -24.03 6.95
N ASP A 449 -26.54 -24.12 7.49
CA ASP A 449 -27.24 -22.95 8.03
C ASP A 449 -26.58 -22.47 9.32
N ILE A 450 -26.05 -21.26 9.30
CA ILE A 450 -25.62 -20.54 10.50
C ILE A 450 -26.87 -19.87 11.10
N ASN A 451 -27.31 -20.33 12.26
CA ASN A 451 -28.46 -19.76 12.94
C ASN A 451 -28.01 -18.69 13.95
N LEU A 452 -27.47 -17.59 13.41
CA LEU A 452 -27.14 -16.38 14.16
C LEU A 452 -28.16 -15.29 13.84
N ASP A 453 -28.51 -14.49 14.84
CA ASP A 453 -29.33 -13.30 14.62
C ASP A 453 -28.49 -12.25 13.89
N ASP A 454 -29.11 -11.54 12.94
CA ASP A 454 -28.48 -10.40 12.28
C ASP A 454 -28.13 -9.32 13.33
N ILE A 455 -26.96 -8.69 13.15
CA ILE A 455 -26.53 -7.58 14.00
C ILE A 455 -26.93 -6.27 13.32
N ASN A 456 -27.67 -5.45 14.05
CA ASN A 456 -28.08 -4.12 13.60
C ASN A 456 -27.33 -3.06 14.40
N ILE A 457 -26.55 -2.24 13.71
CA ILE A 457 -25.72 -1.17 14.28
C ILE A 457 -26.28 0.17 13.82
N GLY A 458 -26.29 1.17 14.70
CA GLY A 458 -26.75 2.52 14.38
C GLY A 458 -25.80 3.21 13.40
N SER A 459 -24.74 3.78 13.95
CA SER A 459 -23.64 4.42 13.24
C SER A 459 -22.32 4.09 13.95
N ILE A 460 -21.21 4.22 13.25
CA ILE A 460 -19.85 4.00 13.75
C ILE A 460 -19.05 5.25 13.38
N ASP A 461 -18.54 5.95 14.39
CA ASP A 461 -17.69 7.13 14.21
C ASP A 461 -16.46 6.76 13.35
N GLY A 462 -15.94 7.73 12.60
CA GLY A 462 -14.70 7.55 11.85
C GLY A 462 -13.57 7.06 12.76
N ARG A 463 -12.74 6.16 12.23
CA ARG A 463 -11.56 5.59 12.94
C ARG A 463 -11.89 4.89 14.26
N SER A 464 -13.12 4.40 14.43
CA SER A 464 -13.55 3.66 15.62
C SER A 464 -13.91 2.20 15.31
N SER A 465 -13.86 1.34 16.33
CA SER A 465 -14.29 -0.06 16.22
C SER A 465 -15.29 -0.46 17.31
N ILE A 466 -16.07 -1.50 17.02
CA ILE A 466 -17.02 -2.14 17.93
C ILE A 466 -16.70 -3.64 17.97
N ASP A 467 -16.20 -4.09 19.12
CA ASP A 467 -16.05 -5.51 19.43
C ASP A 467 -17.34 -6.06 20.06
N PHE A 468 -18.02 -6.97 19.35
CA PHE A 468 -19.23 -7.63 19.85
C PHE A 468 -18.90 -8.83 20.75
N GLY A 469 -17.64 -9.25 20.82
CA GLY A 469 -17.22 -10.46 21.49
C GLY A 469 -17.86 -11.69 20.86
N GLU A 470 -18.27 -12.65 21.70
CA GLU A 470 -18.98 -13.86 21.25
C GLU A 470 -20.40 -13.50 20.78
N ILE A 471 -20.65 -13.69 19.48
CA ILE A 471 -21.95 -13.41 18.86
C ILE A 471 -22.85 -14.66 18.79
N GLY A 472 -22.26 -15.85 18.98
CA GLY A 472 -23.00 -17.10 19.10
C GLY A 472 -22.13 -18.30 18.76
N TYR A 473 -22.75 -19.37 18.28
CA TYR A 473 -22.07 -20.63 17.97
C TYR A 473 -22.47 -21.13 16.59
N PHE A 474 -21.52 -21.76 15.90
CA PHE A 474 -21.82 -22.63 14.77
C PHE A 474 -21.57 -24.08 15.16
N THR A 475 -22.33 -25.00 14.57
CA THR A 475 -22.20 -26.44 14.82
C THR A 475 -21.75 -27.13 13.55
N ILE A 476 -20.70 -27.94 13.65
CA ILE A 476 -20.21 -28.70 12.49
C ILE A 476 -21.15 -29.88 12.27
N PRO A 477 -21.66 -30.11 11.05
CA PRO A 477 -22.49 -31.28 10.76
C PRO A 477 -21.79 -32.59 11.14
N GLN A 478 -22.52 -33.52 11.74
CA GLN A 478 -21.94 -34.79 12.22
C GLN A 478 -21.32 -35.63 11.09
N ASN A 479 -21.79 -35.45 9.86
CA ASN A 479 -21.33 -36.14 8.66
C ASN A 479 -20.40 -35.26 7.78
N TYR A 480 -19.89 -34.13 8.28
CA TYR A 480 -18.98 -33.29 7.52
C TYR A 480 -17.62 -33.99 7.36
N PRO A 481 -17.05 -34.10 6.15
CA PRO A 481 -15.82 -34.87 5.96
C PRO A 481 -14.63 -34.29 6.74
N SER A 482 -13.84 -35.16 7.35
CA SER A 482 -12.56 -34.79 7.98
C SER A 482 -11.57 -34.34 6.90
N GLY A 483 -10.85 -33.25 7.14
CA GLY A 483 -9.88 -32.62 6.24
C GLY A 483 -10.43 -31.51 5.36
N GLU A 484 -11.75 -31.46 5.17
CA GLU A 484 -12.42 -30.43 4.38
C GLU A 484 -12.51 -29.09 5.12
N PHE A 485 -12.70 -28.01 4.36
CA PHE A 485 -12.82 -26.66 4.89
C PHE A 485 -14.27 -26.17 4.86
N ILE A 486 -14.74 -25.68 5.99
CA ILE A 486 -15.94 -24.85 6.08
C ILE A 486 -15.55 -23.40 5.87
N THR A 487 -16.33 -22.65 5.10
CA THR A 487 -16.22 -21.18 5.03
C THR A 487 -17.39 -20.51 5.71
N ILE A 488 -17.11 -19.56 6.59
CA ILE A 488 -18.10 -18.67 7.22
C ILE A 488 -17.81 -17.24 6.75
N GLN A 489 -18.81 -16.57 6.19
CA GLN A 489 -18.71 -15.21 5.67
C GLN A 489 -19.57 -14.25 6.50
N SER A 490 -19.07 -13.05 6.75
CA SER A 490 -19.86 -11.91 7.22
C SER A 490 -20.09 -11.00 6.05
N SER A 491 -21.35 -10.64 5.81
CA SER A 491 -21.71 -9.61 4.86
C SER A 491 -22.22 -8.41 5.63
N ILE A 492 -21.51 -7.30 5.51
CA ILE A 492 -21.89 -6.01 6.08
C ILE A 492 -22.61 -5.24 4.98
N SER A 493 -23.84 -4.85 5.22
CA SER A 493 -24.60 -4.02 4.29
C SER A 493 -25.06 -2.74 4.95
N ASN A 494 -25.02 -1.64 4.21
CA ASN A 494 -25.72 -0.42 4.55
C ASN A 494 -26.85 -0.17 3.54
N ASN A 495 -27.83 0.67 3.86
CA ASN A 495 -28.95 0.97 2.95
C ASN A 495 -28.52 1.72 1.66
N GLN A 496 -27.21 1.90 1.43
CA GLN A 496 -26.57 2.58 0.30
C GLN A 496 -25.67 1.66 -0.54
N GLU A 497 -25.85 0.33 -0.46
CA GLU A 497 -25.21 -0.68 -1.33
C GLU A 497 -23.71 -0.95 -1.08
N PHE A 498 -23.11 -0.47 0.02
CA PHE A 498 -21.76 -0.93 0.39
C PHE A 498 -21.85 -2.32 1.03
N CYS A 499 -21.23 -3.31 0.37
CA CYS A 499 -21.04 -4.66 0.90
C CYS A 499 -19.54 -4.95 1.10
N SER A 500 -19.06 -4.94 2.34
CA SER A 500 -17.77 -5.57 2.65
C SER A 500 -18.02 -7.01 3.10
N ASP A 501 -17.38 -7.96 2.44
CA ASP A 501 -17.43 -9.36 2.82
C ASP A 501 -16.07 -9.77 3.41
N ASN A 502 -16.09 -10.37 4.61
CA ASN A 502 -14.94 -11.06 5.18
C ASN A 502 -15.30 -12.52 5.43
N SER A 503 -14.31 -13.41 5.43
CA SER A 503 -14.54 -14.83 5.61
C SER A 503 -13.43 -15.51 6.40
N ILE A 504 -13.81 -16.50 7.19
CA ILE A 504 -12.87 -17.46 7.79
C ILE A 504 -13.04 -18.84 7.18
N SER A 505 -11.92 -19.51 6.93
CA SER A 505 -11.87 -20.90 6.48
C SER A 505 -11.37 -21.79 7.62
N ILE A 506 -12.17 -22.80 7.96
CA ILE A 506 -11.98 -23.66 9.12
C ILE A 506 -11.80 -25.09 8.64
N GLN A 507 -10.65 -25.70 8.94
CA GLN A 507 -10.39 -27.10 8.59
C GLN A 507 -11.02 -28.04 9.63
N ILE A 508 -11.77 -29.04 9.17
CA ILE A 508 -12.55 -29.93 10.04
C ILE A 508 -11.79 -31.23 10.32
N GLY A 509 -11.92 -31.72 11.55
CA GLY A 509 -11.40 -33.00 12.02
C GLY A 509 -10.20 -32.89 12.95
N VAL A 510 -9.71 -34.05 13.38
CA VAL A 510 -8.44 -34.18 14.10
C VAL A 510 -7.47 -34.84 13.12
N PRO A 511 -6.31 -34.23 12.83
CA PRO A 511 -5.37 -34.84 11.93
C PRO A 511 -4.60 -35.98 12.63
N ASP A 512 -4.39 -37.07 11.91
CA ASP A 512 -3.61 -38.21 12.36
C ASP A 512 -2.14 -38.05 12.01
N LEU A 513 -1.26 -38.55 12.88
CA LEU A 513 0.17 -38.62 12.61
C LEU A 513 0.47 -39.74 11.61
N ILE A 514 0.70 -39.37 10.36
CA ILE A 514 1.01 -40.28 9.25
C ILE A 514 2.49 -40.63 9.24
N PHE A 515 3.33 -39.66 9.55
CA PHE A 515 4.77 -39.80 9.51
C PHE A 515 5.40 -39.02 10.65
N ASP A 516 6.39 -39.63 11.32
CA ASP A 516 7.15 -39.03 12.41
C ASP A 516 8.58 -39.55 12.36
N GLU A 517 9.51 -38.67 12.00
CA GLU A 517 10.94 -38.92 12.02
C GLU A 517 11.65 -37.82 12.83
N ASN A 518 12.09 -38.21 14.02
CA ASN A 518 12.84 -37.38 14.97
C ASN A 518 14.34 -37.75 15.02
N PHE A 519 14.78 -38.65 14.13
CA PHE A 519 16.16 -39.09 13.94
C PHE A 519 16.81 -39.78 15.15
N GLU A 520 16.04 -40.12 16.19
CA GLU A 520 16.52 -40.81 17.38
C GLU A 520 16.70 -42.32 17.17
N ASN A 521 15.94 -42.91 16.25
CA ASN A 521 15.97 -44.33 16.00
C ASN A 521 16.79 -44.68 14.75
N VAL A 522 18.11 -44.81 14.93
CA VAL A 522 19.08 -45.18 13.88
C VAL A 522 18.82 -46.56 13.24
N SER A 523 17.82 -47.33 13.74
CA SER A 523 17.39 -48.60 13.17
C SER A 523 16.12 -48.54 12.32
N ASN A 524 15.49 -47.36 12.19
CA ASN A 524 14.37 -47.15 11.28
C ASN A 524 14.83 -47.30 9.84
N ASN A 525 14.21 -48.24 9.14
CA ASN A 525 14.53 -48.62 7.77
C ASN A 525 13.73 -47.74 6.79
N LEU A 526 13.84 -46.41 6.94
CA LEU A 526 13.25 -45.45 6.02
C LEU A 526 14.16 -45.28 4.80
N ASP A 527 13.55 -45.31 3.60
CA ASP A 527 14.25 -45.17 2.32
C ASP A 527 14.52 -43.69 2.02
N TRP A 528 15.41 -43.07 2.80
CA TRP A 528 15.96 -41.76 2.47
C TRP A 528 16.89 -41.86 1.25
N TYR A 529 16.73 -40.95 0.30
CA TYR A 529 17.57 -40.84 -0.88
C TYR A 529 18.50 -39.64 -0.78
N PHE A 530 19.76 -39.83 -1.16
CA PHE A 530 20.77 -38.78 -1.13
C PHE A 530 21.21 -38.41 -2.54
N SER A 531 21.48 -37.13 -2.76
CA SER A 531 22.07 -36.64 -4.01
C SER A 531 22.97 -35.42 -3.78
N GLY A 532 23.76 -35.05 -4.79
CA GLY A 532 24.72 -33.95 -4.72
C GLY A 532 26.14 -34.45 -4.46
N ASN A 533 26.95 -33.60 -3.83
CA ASN A 533 28.38 -33.80 -3.63
C ASN A 533 28.72 -34.61 -2.37
N SER A 534 27.82 -34.64 -1.38
CA SER A 534 28.00 -35.39 -0.13
C SER A 534 26.63 -35.79 0.45
N ASP A 535 26.55 -36.95 1.07
CA ASP A 535 25.31 -37.47 1.67
C ASP A 535 25.02 -36.81 3.03
N TRP A 536 23.74 -36.62 3.34
CA TRP A 536 23.29 -36.24 4.68
C TRP A 536 23.48 -37.41 5.65
N TYR A 537 23.67 -37.12 6.94
CA TYR A 537 23.88 -38.14 7.97
C TYR A 537 23.35 -37.73 9.35
N ILE A 538 22.96 -38.73 10.15
CA ILE A 538 22.48 -38.50 11.52
C ILE A 538 23.66 -38.12 12.41
N THR A 539 23.51 -37.05 13.17
CA THR A 539 24.54 -36.50 14.05
C THR A 539 23.98 -36.18 15.44
N ASN A 540 24.86 -36.18 16.44
CA ASN A 540 24.55 -35.75 17.81
C ASN A 540 25.22 -34.42 18.19
N GLN A 541 25.72 -33.68 17.19
CA GLN A 541 26.42 -32.40 17.40
C GLN A 541 25.45 -31.26 17.72
N ASN A 542 24.23 -31.32 17.19
CA ASN A 542 23.19 -30.33 17.39
C ASN A 542 21.83 -31.02 17.12
N SER A 543 20.81 -30.77 17.94
CA SER A 543 19.46 -31.27 17.72
C SER A 543 18.43 -30.29 18.27
N SER A 544 17.24 -30.26 17.69
CA SER A 544 16.14 -29.47 18.23
C SER A 544 15.45 -30.20 19.37
N SER A 545 15.34 -31.52 19.27
CA SER A 545 14.79 -32.38 20.31
C SER A 545 15.71 -33.60 20.48
N GLY A 546 15.45 -34.45 21.48
CA GLY A 546 16.25 -35.65 21.70
C GLY A 546 17.77 -35.44 21.79
N ASN A 547 18.56 -36.32 21.16
CA ASN A 547 20.02 -36.28 21.08
C ASN A 547 20.55 -36.20 19.65
N ASN A 548 19.73 -36.44 18.64
CA ASN A 548 20.13 -36.62 17.24
C ASN A 548 19.35 -35.66 16.34
N SER A 549 19.95 -35.28 15.22
CA SER A 549 19.27 -34.62 14.11
C SER A 549 19.94 -35.04 12.81
N PHE A 550 19.40 -34.60 11.69
CA PHE A 550 19.95 -34.91 10.38
C PHE A 550 20.69 -33.73 9.79
N ARG A 551 21.99 -33.93 9.49
CA ARG A 551 22.89 -32.87 9.05
C ARG A 551 23.26 -33.07 7.59
N SER A 552 23.38 -31.96 6.85
CA SER A 552 23.93 -31.94 5.51
C SER A 552 25.35 -32.51 5.45
N GLY A 553 25.70 -33.07 4.30
CA GLY A 553 27.07 -33.51 4.02
C GLY A 553 28.06 -32.34 4.03
N VAL A 554 29.34 -32.65 4.19
CA VAL A 554 30.41 -31.65 4.11
C VAL A 554 30.72 -31.39 2.64
N ILE A 555 30.54 -30.14 2.19
CA ILE A 555 30.65 -29.72 0.79
C ILE A 555 31.49 -28.43 0.66
N ASP A 556 32.12 -28.24 -0.49
CA ASP A 556 32.90 -27.03 -0.84
C ASP A 556 32.03 -25.98 -1.56
N ASN A 557 32.60 -24.83 -1.91
CA ASN A 557 31.93 -23.76 -2.67
C ASN A 557 31.41 -24.25 -4.05
N ASN A 558 30.24 -23.74 -4.48
CA ASN A 558 29.49 -24.19 -5.66
C ASN A 558 29.14 -25.68 -5.66
N GLN A 559 28.89 -26.25 -4.47
CA GLN A 559 28.42 -27.63 -4.31
C GLN A 559 27.11 -27.64 -3.55
N GLU A 560 26.42 -28.77 -3.64
CA GLU A 560 25.16 -29.00 -2.95
C GLU A 560 25.15 -30.38 -2.29
N SER A 561 24.41 -30.51 -1.20
CA SER A 561 24.14 -31.77 -0.51
C SER A 561 22.64 -31.87 -0.30
N SER A 562 22.01 -32.90 -0.85
CA SER A 562 20.56 -33.05 -0.83
C SER A 562 20.11 -34.35 -0.18
N LEU A 563 18.95 -34.23 0.46
CA LEU A 563 18.18 -35.31 1.04
C LEU A 563 16.78 -35.32 0.43
N LEU A 564 16.27 -36.50 0.10
CA LEU A 564 14.92 -36.70 -0.39
C LEU A 564 14.22 -37.85 0.34
N ILE A 565 12.90 -37.72 0.45
CA ILE A 565 11.99 -38.81 0.81
C ILE A 565 10.77 -38.77 -0.11
N ASP A 566 10.34 -39.95 -0.55
CA ASP A 566 9.05 -40.11 -1.20
C ASP A 566 8.04 -40.56 -0.14
N ILE A 567 6.93 -39.83 -0.03
CA ILE A 567 5.89 -40.09 0.95
C ILE A 567 4.51 -40.10 0.30
N GLU A 568 3.69 -41.07 0.69
CA GLU A 568 2.29 -41.13 0.32
C GLU A 568 1.48 -40.47 1.45
N VAL A 569 0.78 -39.39 1.11
CA VAL A 569 -0.11 -38.69 2.04
C VAL A 569 -1.54 -39.12 1.72
N PRO A 570 -2.25 -39.75 2.68
CA PRO A 570 -3.54 -40.39 2.41
C PRO A 570 -4.69 -39.42 2.17
N SER A 571 -4.51 -38.13 2.51
CA SER A 571 -5.51 -37.07 2.40
C SER A 571 -4.84 -35.72 2.57
N VAL A 572 -5.59 -34.63 2.44
CA VAL A 572 -5.06 -33.29 2.75
C VAL A 572 -4.58 -33.22 4.21
N GLY A 573 -3.48 -32.49 4.44
CA GLY A 573 -2.84 -32.42 5.73
C GLY A 573 -1.85 -31.27 5.86
N THR A 574 -1.11 -31.29 6.96
CA THR A 574 -0.02 -30.37 7.25
C THR A 574 1.24 -31.17 7.55
N ALA A 575 2.33 -30.79 6.91
CA ALA A 575 3.65 -31.31 7.21
C ALA A 575 4.46 -30.23 7.92
N GLU A 576 5.28 -30.64 8.88
CA GLU A 576 6.16 -29.74 9.61
C GLU A 576 7.53 -30.37 9.83
N PHE A 577 8.59 -29.59 9.74
CA PHE A 577 9.92 -29.98 10.22
C PHE A 577 10.57 -28.80 10.92
N LYS A 578 11.50 -29.10 11.82
CA LYS A 578 12.39 -28.10 12.37
C LYS A 578 13.66 -28.04 11.55
N TYR A 579 14.16 -26.84 11.32
CA TYR A 579 15.42 -26.64 10.63
C TYR A 579 16.34 -25.71 11.41
N ARG A 580 17.62 -25.84 11.13
CA ARG A 580 18.67 -24.92 11.55
C ARG A 580 19.68 -24.78 10.43
N VAL A 581 20.03 -23.54 10.08
CA VAL A 581 21.07 -23.25 9.09
C VAL A 581 22.22 -22.49 9.77
N SER A 582 23.43 -23.04 9.66
CA SER A 582 24.66 -22.47 10.20
C SER A 582 25.58 -22.07 9.05
N SER A 583 25.35 -20.87 8.53
CA SER A 583 26.09 -20.27 7.40
C SER A 583 26.20 -18.74 7.53
N GLU A 584 26.83 -18.08 6.56
CA GLU A 584 26.84 -16.62 6.46
C GLU A 584 25.44 -16.05 6.18
N TYR A 585 25.05 -15.00 6.93
CA TYR A 585 23.78 -14.32 6.73
C TYR A 585 23.81 -13.44 5.48
N SER A 586 22.81 -13.57 4.60
CA SER A 586 22.58 -12.69 3.46
C SER A 586 21.62 -11.55 3.79
N PRO A 587 22.05 -10.28 3.67
CA PRO A 587 21.20 -9.10 3.93
C PRO A 587 19.98 -8.97 3.01
N SER A 588 19.92 -9.74 1.93
CA SER A 588 18.85 -9.68 0.94
C SER A 588 17.59 -10.47 1.32
N GLY A 589 17.63 -11.26 2.39
CA GLY A 589 16.51 -12.11 2.83
C GLY A 589 16.47 -13.51 2.20
N ASN A 590 17.12 -13.73 1.06
CA ASN A 590 17.28 -15.05 0.43
C ASN A 590 18.70 -15.61 0.63
N ASN A 591 18.93 -16.90 0.35
CA ASN A 591 20.23 -17.54 0.58
C ASN A 591 21.23 -17.35 -0.59
N PHE A 592 21.48 -16.11 -1.04
CA PHE A 592 22.51 -15.80 -2.06
C PHE A 592 23.94 -16.24 -1.67
N TYR A 593 24.15 -16.57 -0.39
CA TYR A 593 25.35 -17.21 0.15
C TYR A 593 25.10 -18.72 0.31
N ASP A 594 25.39 -19.29 1.48
CA ASP A 594 25.07 -20.68 1.77
C ASP A 594 23.73 -20.78 2.50
N GLY A 595 22.90 -21.75 2.13
CA GLY A 595 21.62 -21.95 2.81
C GLY A 595 20.93 -23.26 2.46
N LEU A 596 19.81 -23.48 3.15
CA LEU A 596 18.93 -24.63 2.94
C LEU A 596 17.79 -24.25 2.00
N ILE A 597 17.44 -25.11 1.07
CA ILE A 597 16.32 -24.94 0.15
C ILE A 597 15.41 -26.14 0.29
N PHE A 598 14.10 -25.90 0.41
CA PHE A 598 13.09 -26.94 0.47
C PHE A 598 12.29 -26.98 -0.83
N TYR A 599 12.15 -28.19 -1.37
CA TYR A 599 11.35 -28.47 -2.55
C TYR A 599 10.27 -29.50 -2.24
N MET A 600 9.13 -29.32 -2.90
CA MET A 600 8.04 -30.29 -2.95
C MET A 600 7.73 -30.56 -4.42
N ASP A 601 7.77 -31.83 -4.82
CA ASP A 601 7.50 -32.28 -6.20
C ASP A 601 8.36 -31.58 -7.27
N GLY A 602 9.58 -31.21 -6.88
CA GLY A 602 10.56 -30.53 -7.73
C GLY A 602 10.35 -29.02 -7.87
N LEU A 603 9.33 -28.44 -7.24
CA LEU A 603 9.13 -26.99 -7.12
C LEU A 603 9.81 -26.48 -5.86
N GLU A 604 10.53 -25.36 -5.98
CA GLU A 604 11.11 -24.67 -4.84
C GLU A 604 10.00 -23.99 -4.03
N ILE A 605 9.89 -24.34 -2.75
CA ILE A 605 8.85 -23.82 -1.87
C ILE A 605 9.39 -22.70 -0.99
N GLU A 606 10.57 -22.90 -0.40
CA GLU A 606 11.14 -21.92 0.52
C GLU A 606 12.66 -22.05 0.63
N GLN A 607 13.33 -20.94 0.98
CA GLN A 607 14.74 -20.87 1.28
C GLN A 607 14.98 -20.44 2.74
N PHE A 608 15.95 -21.08 3.38
CA PHE A 608 16.30 -20.80 4.77
C PHE A 608 17.78 -20.47 4.93
N GLN A 609 18.06 -19.55 5.84
CA GLN A 609 19.40 -19.09 6.19
C GLN A 609 19.48 -18.72 7.68
N THR A 610 20.68 -18.37 8.15
CA THR A 610 20.93 -17.78 9.47
C THR A 610 20.12 -16.49 9.66
N ASN A 611 19.79 -16.08 10.89
CA ASN A 611 19.06 -14.82 11.12
C ASN A 611 19.95 -13.57 10.94
N GLN A 612 19.36 -12.36 10.93
CA GLN A 612 20.08 -11.09 10.71
C GLN A 612 21.18 -10.80 11.76
N ASN A 613 21.07 -11.40 12.95
CA ASN A 613 22.07 -11.28 14.02
C ASN A 613 23.21 -12.29 13.87
N GLY A 614 23.21 -13.11 12.83
CA GLY A 614 24.20 -14.18 12.61
C GLY A 614 23.96 -15.41 13.50
N GLU A 615 22.80 -15.55 14.12
CA GLU A 615 22.46 -16.71 14.95
C GLU A 615 21.73 -17.79 14.14
N SER A 616 21.94 -19.05 14.52
CA SER A 616 21.34 -20.22 13.88
C SER A 616 20.33 -20.90 14.81
N PRO A 617 19.15 -20.32 15.05
CA PRO A 617 18.12 -20.94 15.87
C PRO A 617 17.51 -22.16 15.18
N TRP A 618 16.89 -23.02 15.97
CA TRP A 618 15.94 -24.00 15.47
C TRP A 618 14.58 -23.34 15.25
N ILE A 619 14.04 -23.46 14.06
CA ILE A 619 12.76 -22.88 13.66
C ILE A 619 11.86 -24.00 13.13
N THR A 620 10.58 -24.00 13.53
CA THR A 620 9.56 -24.89 12.94
C THR A 620 9.05 -24.27 11.66
N TYR A 621 9.08 -25.03 10.57
CA TYR A 621 8.43 -24.68 9.31
C TYR A 621 7.27 -25.64 9.08
N SER A 622 6.08 -25.11 8.86
CA SER A 622 4.85 -25.87 8.60
C SER A 622 4.27 -25.48 7.24
N PHE A 623 3.79 -26.45 6.47
CA PHE A 623 3.23 -26.24 5.15
C PHE A 623 2.08 -27.22 4.87
N ASN A 624 1.15 -26.80 4.01
CA ASN A 624 0.06 -27.67 3.57
C ASN A 624 0.57 -28.70 2.57
N ILE A 625 0.09 -29.93 2.69
CA ILE A 625 0.38 -31.03 1.76
C ILE A 625 -0.94 -31.69 1.35
N ASN A 626 -1.08 -31.95 0.05
CA ASN A 626 -2.30 -32.51 -0.50
C ASN A 626 -2.28 -34.05 -0.44
N GLU A 627 -3.42 -34.66 -0.78
CA GLU A 627 -3.48 -36.11 -0.98
C GLU A 627 -2.59 -36.54 -2.16
N GLY A 628 -1.86 -37.64 -1.97
CA GLY A 628 -1.12 -38.32 -3.03
C GLY A 628 0.34 -38.56 -2.69
N ASN A 629 1.09 -38.97 -3.71
CA ASN A 629 2.52 -39.20 -3.59
C ASN A 629 3.28 -37.89 -3.78
N HIS A 630 4.07 -37.54 -2.78
CA HIS A 630 4.90 -36.35 -2.78
C HIS A 630 6.38 -36.72 -2.64
N THR A 631 7.22 -36.01 -3.38
CA THR A 631 8.68 -36.07 -3.22
C THR A 631 9.12 -34.80 -2.49
N LEU A 632 9.58 -34.97 -1.25
CA LEU A 632 10.08 -33.88 -0.41
C LEU A 632 11.61 -33.87 -0.42
N LYS A 633 12.19 -32.71 -0.71
CA LYS A 633 13.64 -32.56 -0.87
C LYS A 633 14.18 -31.36 -0.09
N TRP A 634 15.25 -31.60 0.66
CA TRP A 634 16.04 -30.57 1.32
C TRP A 634 17.43 -30.50 0.69
N THR A 635 17.87 -29.31 0.32
CA THR A 635 19.18 -29.09 -0.30
C THR A 635 19.94 -28.01 0.45
N TYR A 636 21.08 -28.38 1.04
CA TYR A 636 22.06 -27.39 1.47
C TYR A 636 22.95 -27.04 0.27
N SER A 637 23.00 -25.77 -0.10
CA SER A 637 23.78 -25.27 -1.24
C SER A 637 24.78 -24.22 -0.77
N LYS A 638 25.99 -24.24 -1.33
CA LYS A 638 27.02 -23.23 -1.09
C LYS A 638 27.27 -22.38 -2.32
N ASP A 639 27.40 -21.07 -2.12
CA ASP A 639 27.67 -20.14 -3.21
C ASP A 639 29.12 -20.27 -3.72
N GLY A 640 29.47 -19.45 -4.72
CA GLY A 640 30.84 -19.37 -5.23
C GLY A 640 31.78 -18.49 -4.42
N GLY A 641 31.25 -17.78 -3.41
CA GLY A 641 31.95 -16.81 -2.58
C GLY A 641 32.87 -17.48 -1.57
N GLY A 642 33.99 -16.83 -1.24
CA GLY A 642 34.90 -17.27 -0.17
C GLY A 642 34.52 -16.73 1.20
N GLY A 643 33.23 -16.44 1.41
CA GLY A 643 32.69 -15.95 2.68
C GLY A 643 32.99 -16.92 3.82
N SER A 644 33.32 -16.40 5.01
CA SER A 644 33.58 -17.23 6.18
C SER A 644 32.27 -17.33 6.95
N THR A 645 31.81 -18.55 7.22
CA THR A 645 30.76 -18.81 8.22
C THR A 645 31.04 -18.01 9.49
N ASP A 646 30.04 -17.29 10.04
CA ASP A 646 30.20 -16.54 11.28
C ASP A 646 30.34 -17.48 12.47
N CYS A 647 31.58 -17.90 12.70
CA CYS A 647 31.97 -18.80 13.76
C CYS A 647 31.63 -18.34 15.18
N SER A 648 31.36 -17.05 15.39
CA SER A 648 31.09 -16.54 16.73
C SER A 648 29.68 -16.85 17.20
N ASN A 649 28.71 -16.89 16.27
CA ASN A 649 27.28 -17.00 16.57
C ASN A 649 26.63 -18.28 16.00
N THR A 650 27.22 -18.89 14.97
CA THR A 650 26.65 -20.08 14.31
C THR A 650 27.28 -21.41 14.74
N GLY A 651 28.34 -21.38 15.56
CA GLY A 651 29.05 -22.58 16.01
C GLY A 651 30.02 -23.19 14.97
N CYS A 652 30.23 -22.51 13.83
CA CYS A 652 31.07 -22.95 12.72
C CYS A 652 30.62 -24.26 12.04
N ASP A 653 29.34 -24.63 12.10
CA ASP A 653 28.93 -25.94 11.57
C ASP A 653 29.00 -26.00 10.05
N ASP A 654 28.81 -24.86 9.37
CA ASP A 654 28.84 -24.73 7.90
C ASP A 654 27.95 -25.79 7.22
N ALA A 655 26.72 -25.87 7.71
CA ALA A 655 25.77 -26.93 7.41
C ALA A 655 24.33 -26.53 7.69
N ALA A 656 23.41 -27.26 7.08
CA ALA A 656 22.01 -27.28 7.45
C ALA A 656 21.68 -28.53 8.26
N PHE A 657 20.67 -28.41 9.11
CA PHE A 657 20.15 -29.47 9.93
C PHE A 657 18.62 -29.49 9.82
N ILE A 658 18.03 -30.68 9.83
CA ILE A 658 16.60 -30.90 9.99
C ILE A 658 16.34 -31.83 11.17
N ASP A 659 15.22 -31.64 11.84
CA ASP A 659 14.79 -32.42 13.01
C ASP A 659 13.26 -32.42 13.13
N ASP A 660 12.70 -33.34 13.93
CA ASP A 660 11.26 -33.46 14.22
C ASP A 660 10.35 -33.36 12.97
N PHE A 661 10.67 -34.09 11.89
CA PHE A 661 9.87 -34.06 10.66
C PHE A 661 8.62 -34.92 10.81
N LYS A 662 7.45 -34.30 10.66
CA LYS A 662 6.14 -34.92 10.83
C LYS A 662 5.21 -34.59 9.69
N ILE A 663 4.34 -35.54 9.37
CA ILE A 663 3.17 -35.30 8.52
C ILE A 663 1.93 -35.68 9.31
N LEU A 664 1.03 -34.72 9.41
CA LEU A 664 -0.30 -34.85 9.96
C LEU A 664 -1.28 -34.82 8.78
N ALA A 665 -2.14 -35.81 8.64
CA ALA A 665 -3.18 -35.82 7.60
C ALA A 665 -4.53 -36.14 8.22
N TYR A 666 -5.57 -35.51 7.71
CA TYR A 666 -6.92 -35.77 8.18
C TYR A 666 -7.40 -37.04 7.53
N SER A 667 -7.23 -38.19 8.17
CA SER A 667 -7.79 -39.40 7.60
C SER A 667 -9.31 -39.17 7.48
N GLY A 668 -9.79 -39.10 6.24
CA GLY A 668 -11.24 -39.16 5.99
C GLY A 668 -11.69 -40.43 6.67
N ASN A 669 -12.74 -40.34 7.52
CA ASN A 669 -13.23 -41.42 8.39
C ASN A 669 -12.72 -42.77 7.91
N GLN A 670 -11.75 -43.36 8.62
CA GLN A 670 -11.43 -44.77 8.40
C GLN A 670 -12.68 -45.53 8.83
N PHE A 671 -13.65 -45.62 7.91
CA PHE A 671 -14.81 -46.44 8.08
C PHE A 671 -14.26 -47.83 8.37
N GLU A 672 -14.62 -48.37 9.52
CA GLU A 672 -14.11 -49.65 9.96
C GLU A 672 -14.54 -50.69 8.92
N SER A 673 -13.60 -51.49 8.41
CA SER A 673 -13.92 -52.50 7.39
C SER A 673 -15.00 -53.44 7.91
N GLY A 674 -16.19 -53.37 7.33
CA GLY A 674 -17.38 -54.09 7.78
C GLY A 674 -18.47 -53.23 8.42
N ASP A 675 -18.24 -51.94 8.67
CA ASP A 675 -19.26 -50.96 9.01
C ASP A 675 -19.91 -50.47 7.71
N ILE A 676 -21.02 -51.10 7.34
CA ILE A 676 -21.67 -50.92 6.03
C ILE A 676 -22.82 -49.91 6.15
N ASN A 677 -23.36 -49.70 7.36
CA ASN A 677 -24.34 -48.67 7.63
C ASN A 677 -23.75 -47.32 8.07
N LEU A 678 -22.43 -47.24 8.22
CA LEU A 678 -21.65 -46.05 8.56
C LEU A 678 -22.07 -45.47 9.93
N ASP A 679 -22.29 -46.36 10.90
CA ASP A 679 -22.67 -46.01 12.27
C ASP A 679 -21.53 -46.14 13.29
N ASP A 680 -20.31 -46.38 12.81
CA ASP A 680 -19.08 -46.62 13.58
C ASP A 680 -19.12 -47.88 14.45
N GLU A 681 -20.10 -48.80 14.27
CA GLU A 681 -20.16 -50.09 14.96
C GLU A 681 -20.29 -51.27 13.99
N VAL A 682 -19.23 -52.07 13.80
CA VAL A 682 -19.34 -53.32 13.03
C VAL A 682 -20.19 -54.36 13.77
N ASN A 683 -21.44 -54.53 13.33
CA ASN A 683 -22.43 -55.35 14.02
C ASN A 683 -23.36 -56.12 13.06
N ILE A 684 -24.39 -56.78 13.62
CA ILE A 684 -25.28 -57.63 12.84
C ILE A 684 -26.12 -56.87 11.80
N LEU A 685 -26.30 -55.55 11.99
CA LEU A 685 -27.03 -54.69 11.06
C LEU A 685 -26.26 -54.53 9.74
N ASP A 686 -24.94 -54.46 9.79
CA ASP A 686 -24.08 -54.43 8.59
C ASP A 686 -24.20 -55.69 7.77
N ALA A 687 -24.27 -56.85 8.45
CA ALA A 687 -24.48 -58.13 7.78
C ALA A 687 -25.84 -58.20 7.08
N VAL A 688 -26.87 -57.53 7.60
CA VAL A 688 -28.19 -57.47 6.94
C VAL A 688 -28.11 -56.63 5.67
N ILE A 689 -27.39 -55.51 5.69
CA ILE A 689 -27.24 -54.62 4.54
C ILE A 689 -26.36 -55.28 3.46
N LEU A 690 -25.27 -55.93 3.84
CA LEU A 690 -24.44 -56.71 2.92
C LEU A 690 -25.23 -57.78 2.18
N VAL A 691 -26.14 -58.47 2.89
CA VAL A 691 -27.04 -59.45 2.27
C VAL A 691 -27.98 -58.78 1.27
N ASN A 692 -28.50 -57.58 1.55
CA ASN A 692 -29.34 -56.84 0.61
C ASN A 692 -28.58 -56.47 -0.67
N PHE A 693 -27.32 -56.04 -0.55
CA PHE A 693 -26.45 -55.75 -1.69
C PHE A 693 -26.20 -56.99 -2.55
N ILE A 694 -25.84 -58.12 -1.92
CA ILE A 694 -25.59 -59.39 -2.62
C ILE A 694 -26.85 -59.92 -3.32
N LEU A 695 -28.02 -59.71 -2.72
CA LEU A 695 -29.30 -60.10 -3.29
C LEU A 695 -29.82 -59.11 -4.37
N GLY A 696 -29.14 -57.98 -4.56
CA GLY A 696 -29.56 -56.92 -5.48
C GLY A 696 -30.88 -56.26 -5.06
N VAL A 697 -31.18 -56.26 -3.77
CA VAL A 697 -32.35 -55.57 -3.19
C VAL A 697 -32.07 -54.07 -3.09
N GLU A 698 -30.82 -53.72 -2.79
CA GLU A 698 -30.28 -52.37 -2.71
C GLU A 698 -28.94 -52.33 -3.44
N GLU A 699 -28.54 -51.18 -3.97
CA GLU A 699 -27.23 -50.97 -4.61
C GLU A 699 -26.34 -50.17 -3.66
N PRO A 700 -25.10 -50.62 -3.38
CA PRO A 700 -24.18 -49.90 -2.49
C PRO A 700 -23.70 -48.58 -3.11
N SER A 701 -23.43 -47.58 -2.26
CA SER A 701 -22.57 -46.45 -2.65
C SER A 701 -21.12 -46.92 -2.92
N GLY A 702 -20.28 -46.04 -3.48
CA GLY A 702 -18.85 -46.35 -3.69
C GLY A 702 -18.14 -46.76 -2.39
N ASP A 703 -18.37 -46.00 -1.32
CA ASP A 703 -17.78 -46.26 0.01
C ASP A 703 -18.34 -47.54 0.63
N GLN A 704 -19.66 -47.75 0.56
CA GLN A 704 -20.30 -48.96 1.07
C GLN A 704 -19.82 -50.22 0.33
N PHE A 705 -19.52 -50.11 -0.97
CA PHE A 705 -18.97 -51.23 -1.73
C PHE A 705 -17.57 -51.59 -1.22
N VAL A 706 -16.72 -50.60 -0.98
CA VAL A 706 -15.36 -50.79 -0.45
C VAL A 706 -15.41 -51.40 0.95
N LEU A 707 -16.33 -50.93 1.81
CA LEU A 707 -16.47 -51.44 3.18
C LEU A 707 -17.09 -52.83 3.25
N ALA A 708 -17.91 -53.17 2.26
CA ALA A 708 -18.54 -54.47 2.12
C ALA A 708 -17.64 -55.54 1.48
N ASP A 709 -16.62 -55.17 0.70
CA ASP A 709 -15.68 -56.11 0.05
C ASP A 709 -14.54 -56.50 0.99
N LEU A 710 -14.86 -57.34 1.98
CA LEU A 710 -13.93 -57.70 3.06
C LEU A 710 -12.78 -58.62 2.64
N ASN A 711 -12.77 -59.11 1.40
CA ASN A 711 -11.67 -59.90 0.87
C ASN A 711 -10.91 -59.21 -0.29
N ASN A 712 -11.32 -57.99 -0.68
CA ASN A 712 -10.76 -57.18 -1.76
C ASN A 712 -10.73 -57.89 -3.13
N ASP A 713 -11.74 -58.71 -3.45
CA ASP A 713 -11.85 -59.40 -4.73
C ASP A 713 -12.70 -58.65 -5.78
N ASN A 714 -13.18 -57.46 -5.43
CA ASN A 714 -14.09 -56.60 -6.18
C ASN A 714 -15.44 -57.27 -6.49
N MET A 715 -15.90 -58.23 -5.67
CA MET A 715 -17.21 -58.85 -5.79
C MET A 715 -17.85 -59.06 -4.42
N LEU A 716 -18.93 -58.31 -4.12
CA LEU A 716 -19.75 -58.59 -2.94
C LEU A 716 -20.41 -59.97 -3.05
N ASN A 717 -20.02 -60.88 -2.17
CA ASN A 717 -20.50 -62.25 -2.18
C ASN A 717 -20.52 -62.89 -0.77
N VAL A 718 -20.86 -64.17 -0.71
CA VAL A 718 -21.01 -64.90 0.57
C VAL A 718 -19.70 -64.93 1.38
N VAL A 719 -18.54 -64.84 0.73
CA VAL A 719 -17.24 -64.80 1.42
C VAL A 719 -17.14 -63.55 2.28
N ASP A 720 -17.64 -62.41 1.81
CA ASP A 720 -17.63 -61.16 2.56
C ASP A 720 -18.56 -61.23 3.76
N ILE A 721 -19.75 -61.81 3.62
CA ILE A 721 -20.63 -62.08 4.78
C ILE A 721 -19.91 -62.93 5.83
N VAL A 722 -19.19 -63.96 5.41
CA VAL A 722 -18.46 -64.84 6.34
C VAL A 722 -17.36 -64.07 7.06
N ASN A 723 -16.62 -63.22 6.35
CA ASN A 723 -15.58 -62.38 6.95
C ASN A 723 -16.18 -61.39 7.94
N LEU A 724 -17.30 -60.75 7.60
CA LEU A 724 -18.02 -59.80 8.46
C LEU A 724 -18.54 -60.47 9.73
N ILE A 725 -19.17 -61.64 9.60
CA ILE A 725 -19.66 -62.38 10.76
C ILE A 725 -18.49 -62.85 11.65
N ASN A 726 -17.34 -63.19 11.07
CA ASN A 726 -16.17 -63.55 11.85
C ASN A 726 -15.58 -62.36 12.62
N SER A 727 -15.59 -61.15 12.05
CA SER A 727 -15.14 -59.95 12.75
C SER A 727 -16.10 -59.54 13.88
N ILE A 728 -17.42 -59.65 13.68
CA ILE A 728 -18.43 -59.38 14.72
C ILE A 728 -18.32 -60.36 15.91
N LEU A 729 -17.88 -61.60 15.65
CA LEU A 729 -17.80 -62.66 16.66
C LEU A 729 -16.44 -62.78 17.36
N SER A 730 -15.40 -62.11 16.85
CA SER A 730 -14.06 -62.06 17.43
C SER A 730 -13.94 -61.00 18.52
#